data_AF-A0A1J8QJ53-F1
#
_entry.id   AF-A0A1J8QJ53-F1
#
_cell.length_a   1.000
_cell.length_b   1.000
_cell.length_c   1.000
_cell.angle_alpha   90.00
_cell.angle_beta   90.00
_cell.angle_gamma   90.00
#
_symmetry.space_group_name_H-M   'P 1'
#
loop_
_entity.id
_entity.type
_entity.pdbx_description
1 polymer ?
#
loop_
_entity_poly.entity_id
_entity_poly.type
_entity_poly.pdbx_seq_one_letter_code
_entity_poly.pdbx_strand_id
1 'polypeptide(L)'
;MTMHKATKDIKDQLELRWKDVQAAQADSPHWDAAEMDIARDTKLSLTSSEEYITSVLHNTHDHSSSPEFQPTHRQRGTINDFLGSDAGFFNVAYIEDPFLALSDFECAIEREIDVWVNHVINQDAAHIDEACLTIQACATSYSSKAQSLYANNPENISIMLLTLFELWVALDKLVVKSIPLLKEYSPEVPYTIFDRLLLQKAAALERLKILQRHVATRIRDARPDFSVFSDCANKDTFAIRYYKHSKEMESCQRRIESDANVERATRHEELRDENDKYRRLTNEIDSLTCGIYIDWRGRSRHDRYCRKCKKEQERNNLSIEVHEWPLPEYVYHAKIVVFELGAPVTFKVWRSVTFHFLHDVCTPATHPVENTIQHMLLMDYQPLSGYCVGPLDQRITLASVTKSFLNSHYRTRSLPCTTIDVSVNNGLRFRLYDTTKHVWASGSFQSIDISDLCTHEVPPGPYSTLQHYLSGTHHTSNEVLANQAICDVELTLQEFIAFGSLRSGSLLQWMNILRELRARTLTFRDPAVYLLLLQASWEVGELSADGFRVWHDELRVSDFGHALLDELKSLKVSVEANWLEGVTMAMISALVSRLLSSADDSNVIQQSHELMRAVRHATFKWVQELSEALQKTTDESSSDEFKARLRDMAAICRSTYDVGPDNINALLQSSHDLEILAYCSVTVRDNVP
;
A
#
# COMPACT_ATOMS: atom_id res chain seq x y z
N MET A 1 23.97 -77.40 -2.36
CA MET A 1 24.09 -77.66 -0.90
C MET A 1 23.45 -76.57 -0.03
N THR A 2 23.20 -75.36 -0.55
CA THR A 2 22.68 -74.19 0.19
C THR A 2 21.15 -74.18 0.40
N MET A 3 20.36 -74.67 -0.57
CA MET A 3 18.89 -74.76 -0.43
C MET A 3 18.43 -75.71 0.68
N HIS A 4 19.13 -76.83 0.86
CA HIS A 4 18.75 -77.85 1.85
C HIS A 4 18.96 -77.35 3.29
N LYS A 5 19.95 -76.47 3.50
CA LYS A 5 20.19 -75.82 4.79
C LYS A 5 19.11 -74.79 5.09
N ALA A 6 18.77 -73.92 4.13
CA ALA A 6 17.70 -72.93 4.30
C ALA A 6 16.33 -73.57 4.57
N THR A 7 16.02 -74.70 3.92
CA THR A 7 14.75 -75.41 4.14
C THR A 7 14.67 -76.02 5.54
N LYS A 8 15.80 -76.50 6.06
CA LYS A 8 15.90 -77.04 7.42
C LYS A 8 15.77 -75.94 8.47
N ASP A 9 16.47 -74.82 8.27
CA ASP A 9 16.41 -73.68 9.18
C ASP A 9 14.99 -73.09 9.27
N ILE A 10 14.27 -72.98 8.13
CA ILE A 10 12.86 -72.54 8.11
C ILE A 10 11.95 -73.52 8.86
N LYS A 11 12.16 -74.84 8.67
CA LYS A 11 11.37 -75.86 9.37
C LYS A 11 11.58 -75.77 10.88
N ASP A 12 12.84 -75.67 11.31
CA ASP A 12 13.20 -75.58 12.73
C ASP A 12 12.62 -74.30 13.36
N GLN A 13 12.60 -73.17 12.62
CA GLN A 13 11.99 -71.91 13.06
C GLN A 13 10.46 -72.01 13.19
N LEU A 14 9.80 -72.70 12.25
CA LEU A 14 8.35 -72.90 12.29
C LEU A 14 7.94 -73.85 13.42
N GLU A 15 8.70 -74.90 13.68
CA GLU A 15 8.46 -75.80 14.82
C GLU A 15 8.64 -75.08 16.17
N LEU A 16 9.60 -74.15 16.27
CA LEU A 16 9.77 -73.33 17.46
C LEU A 16 8.56 -72.41 17.69
N ARG A 17 8.14 -71.68 16.66
CA ARG A 17 6.96 -70.81 16.72
C ARG A 17 5.67 -71.57 17.02
N TRP A 18 5.53 -72.79 16.48
CA TRP A 18 4.37 -73.62 16.76
C TRP A 18 4.31 -74.06 18.22
N LYS A 19 5.45 -74.37 18.84
CA LYS A 19 5.50 -74.65 20.28
C LYS A 19 5.12 -73.45 21.14
N ASP A 20 5.54 -72.24 20.76
CA ASP A 20 5.18 -71.02 21.48
C ASP A 20 3.66 -70.76 21.42
N VAL A 21 3.03 -70.99 20.25
CA VAL A 21 1.57 -70.90 20.09
C VAL A 21 0.85 -71.96 20.92
N GLN A 22 1.35 -73.20 20.95
CA GLN A 22 0.76 -74.26 21.78
C GLN A 22 0.86 -73.97 23.28
N ALA A 23 1.96 -73.36 23.74
CA ALA A 23 2.12 -72.93 25.12
C ALA A 23 1.13 -71.79 25.48
N ALA A 24 0.99 -70.78 24.61
CA ALA A 24 0.03 -69.69 24.81
C ALA A 24 -1.44 -70.18 24.80
N GLN A 25 -1.74 -71.21 24.02
CA GLN A 25 -3.07 -71.79 23.96
C GLN A 25 -3.38 -72.71 25.15
N ALA A 26 -2.36 -73.30 25.79
CA ALA A 26 -2.53 -74.04 27.04
C ALA A 26 -2.87 -73.11 28.24
N ASP A 27 -2.44 -71.85 28.19
CA ASP A 27 -2.76 -70.81 29.19
C ASP A 27 -4.08 -70.06 28.88
N SER A 28 -4.75 -70.37 27.77
CA SER A 28 -6.04 -69.76 27.43
C SER A 28 -7.18 -70.39 28.24
N PRO A 29 -8.13 -69.59 28.79
CA PRO A 29 -9.24 -70.12 29.56
C PRO A 29 -10.09 -71.08 28.73
N HIS A 30 -10.55 -72.16 29.35
CA HIS A 30 -11.37 -73.20 28.75
C HIS A 30 -12.67 -72.58 28.19
N TRP A 31 -12.88 -72.68 26.88
CA TRP A 31 -14.10 -72.28 26.21
C TRP A 31 -14.95 -73.52 25.93
N ASP A 32 -16.10 -73.65 26.61
CA ASP A 32 -17.09 -74.69 26.35
C ASP A 32 -18.40 -74.04 25.89
N ALA A 33 -18.82 -74.35 24.66
CA ALA A 33 -20.06 -73.86 24.10
C ALA A 33 -21.31 -74.40 24.82
N ALA A 34 -21.18 -75.49 25.59
CA ALA A 34 -22.29 -76.08 26.35
C ALA A 34 -22.60 -75.37 27.68
N GLU A 35 -21.73 -74.49 28.17
CA GLU A 35 -21.91 -73.74 29.43
C GLU A 35 -22.54 -72.35 29.25
N MET A 36 -22.75 -71.88 28.01
CA MET A 36 -23.39 -70.59 27.71
C MET A 36 -24.92 -70.65 27.85
N ASP A 37 -25.48 -69.90 28.79
CA ASP A 37 -26.92 -69.62 28.85
C ASP A 37 -27.18 -68.23 28.27
N ILE A 38 -27.34 -68.18 26.94
CA ILE A 38 -27.53 -66.93 26.19
C ILE A 38 -28.68 -66.10 26.77
N ALA A 39 -29.75 -66.72 27.29
CA ALA A 39 -30.89 -66.00 27.84
C ALA A 39 -30.60 -65.33 29.18
N ARG A 40 -29.65 -65.88 29.96
CA ARG A 40 -29.20 -65.30 31.23
C ARG A 40 -28.05 -64.32 31.02
N ASP A 41 -27.13 -64.63 30.12
CA ASP A 41 -25.89 -63.87 29.89
C ASP A 41 -26.10 -62.62 29.02
N THR A 42 -27.24 -62.50 28.32
CA THR A 42 -27.64 -61.27 27.60
C THR A 42 -28.61 -60.38 28.39
N LYS A 43 -28.97 -60.77 29.63
CA LYS A 43 -29.97 -60.05 30.43
C LYS A 43 -29.31 -59.15 31.47
N LEU A 44 -29.04 -57.91 31.07
CA LEU A 44 -28.50 -56.89 31.97
C LEU A 44 -29.63 -56.33 32.86
N SER A 45 -29.59 -56.61 34.17
CA SER A 45 -30.58 -56.07 35.12
C SER A 45 -30.05 -54.78 35.74
N LEU A 46 -30.46 -53.64 35.17
CA LEU A 46 -30.07 -52.30 35.63
C LEU A 46 -30.98 -51.81 36.77
N THR A 47 -30.98 -52.52 37.89
CA THR A 47 -31.91 -52.28 39.02
C THR A 47 -31.75 -50.92 39.71
N SER A 48 -30.64 -50.22 39.47
CA SER A 48 -30.31 -48.92 40.09
C SER A 48 -30.33 -47.77 39.10
N SER A 49 -30.66 -48.03 37.83
CA SER A 49 -30.60 -47.05 36.74
C SER A 49 -31.98 -46.56 36.32
N GLU A 50 -33.06 -46.99 36.99
CA GLU A 50 -34.42 -46.58 36.68
C GLU A 50 -34.59 -45.06 36.77
N GLU A 51 -34.10 -44.43 37.83
CA GLU A 51 -34.21 -42.97 38.01
C GLU A 51 -33.40 -42.20 36.95
N TYR A 52 -32.22 -42.71 36.58
CA TYR A 52 -31.39 -42.14 35.51
C TYR A 52 -32.03 -42.29 34.12
N ILE A 53 -32.50 -43.49 33.79
CA ILE A 53 -33.14 -43.78 32.50
C ILE A 53 -34.48 -43.03 32.39
N THR A 54 -35.23 -42.95 33.49
CA THR A 54 -36.48 -42.18 33.55
C THR A 54 -36.22 -40.69 33.45
N SER A 55 -35.15 -40.15 34.07
CA SER A 55 -34.81 -38.72 33.91
C SER A 55 -34.35 -38.39 32.48
N VAL A 56 -33.63 -39.30 31.81
CA VAL A 56 -33.23 -39.15 30.41
C VAL A 56 -34.43 -39.28 29.45
N LEU A 57 -35.36 -40.20 29.72
CA LEU A 57 -36.56 -40.41 28.89
C LEU A 57 -37.67 -39.38 29.15
N HIS A 58 -37.76 -38.82 30.36
CA HIS A 58 -38.73 -37.77 30.72
C HIS A 58 -38.19 -36.35 30.55
N ASN A 59 -36.87 -36.18 30.43
CA ASN A 59 -36.33 -35.04 29.68
C ASN A 59 -36.62 -35.27 28.19
N THR A 60 -37.90 -35.18 27.80
CA THR A 60 -38.19 -34.35 26.62
C THR A 60 -37.41 -33.09 26.87
N HIS A 61 -36.32 -32.90 26.12
CA HIS A 61 -35.65 -31.62 26.07
C HIS A 61 -36.77 -30.59 25.91
N ASP A 62 -37.11 -29.89 27.00
CA ASP A 62 -37.60 -28.53 26.89
C ASP A 62 -36.62 -27.95 25.89
N HIS A 63 -37.12 -27.60 24.70
CA HIS A 63 -36.33 -26.92 23.70
C HIS A 63 -35.59 -25.87 24.49
N SER A 64 -34.29 -26.08 24.72
CA SER A 64 -33.49 -25.05 25.36
C SER A 64 -33.76 -23.89 24.43
N SER A 65 -34.41 -22.85 24.96
CA SER A 65 -34.54 -21.61 24.24
C SER A 65 -33.11 -21.32 23.85
N SER A 66 -32.81 -21.52 22.56
CA SER A 66 -31.45 -21.37 22.08
C SER A 66 -31.05 -20.00 22.59
N PRO A 67 -29.93 -19.89 23.34
CA PRO A 67 -29.57 -18.63 23.99
C PRO A 67 -29.77 -17.54 22.97
N GLU A 68 -30.61 -16.55 23.29
CA GLU A 68 -31.02 -15.53 22.31
C GLU A 68 -29.74 -15.03 21.65
N PHE A 69 -29.61 -15.27 20.35
CA PHE A 69 -28.39 -14.95 19.63
C PHE A 69 -28.26 -13.43 19.66
N GLN A 70 -27.45 -12.93 20.58
CA GLN A 70 -27.11 -11.52 20.74
C GLN A 70 -25.70 -11.33 20.21
N PRO A 71 -25.51 -11.30 18.87
CA PRO A 71 -24.20 -11.05 18.32
C PRO A 71 -23.76 -9.64 18.74
N THR A 72 -22.66 -9.56 19.46
CA THR A 72 -21.95 -8.30 19.69
C THR A 72 -21.16 -7.95 18.43
N HIS A 73 -21.86 -7.61 17.35
CA HIS A 73 -21.23 -7.01 16.17
C HIS A 73 -21.21 -5.50 16.33
N ARG A 74 -20.02 -4.92 16.21
CA ARG A 74 -19.86 -3.47 16.17
C ARG A 74 -20.60 -2.90 14.96
N GLN A 75 -21.12 -1.68 15.12
CA GLN A 75 -21.69 -0.91 14.02
C GLN A 75 -20.61 -0.70 12.94
N ARG A 76 -20.91 -1.13 11.71
CA ARG A 76 -20.10 -0.81 10.54
C ARG A 76 -20.17 0.69 10.25
N GLY A 77 -19.01 1.31 10.01
CA GLY A 77 -18.90 2.75 9.82
C GLY A 77 -19.46 3.21 8.48
N THR A 78 -20.02 4.41 8.47
CA THR A 78 -20.37 5.17 7.27
C THR A 78 -19.20 6.07 6.85
N ILE A 79 -19.28 6.71 5.67
CA ILE A 79 -18.23 7.65 5.26
C ILE A 79 -18.04 8.79 6.26
N ASN A 80 -19.11 9.21 6.95
CA ASN A 80 -19.03 10.27 7.96
C ASN A 80 -18.33 9.81 9.24
N ASP A 81 -18.36 8.51 9.55
CA ASP A 81 -17.60 7.96 10.67
C ASP A 81 -16.11 7.88 10.32
N PHE A 82 -15.78 7.59 9.06
CA PHE A 82 -14.40 7.51 8.58
C PHE A 82 -13.76 8.86 8.26
N LEU A 83 -14.52 9.80 7.70
CA LEU A 83 -14.12 11.17 7.38
C LEU A 83 -14.70 12.18 8.40
N GLY A 84 -15.00 11.72 9.60
CA GLY A 84 -15.44 12.57 10.70
C GLY A 84 -14.26 13.31 11.35
N SER A 85 -14.57 14.37 12.10
CA SER A 85 -13.56 15.16 12.82
C SER A 85 -12.84 14.35 13.92
N ASP A 86 -13.45 13.27 14.41
CA ASP A 86 -12.83 12.33 15.35
C ASP A 86 -12.20 11.16 14.58
N ALA A 87 -10.90 11.26 14.28
CA ALA A 87 -10.10 10.22 13.63
C ALA A 87 -10.00 8.91 14.45
N GLY A 88 -10.68 8.80 15.58
CA GLY A 88 -10.74 7.63 16.43
C GLY A 88 -11.41 6.42 15.79
N PHE A 89 -12.50 6.59 15.01
CA PHE A 89 -13.32 5.45 14.56
C PHE A 89 -12.51 4.40 13.79
N PHE A 90 -11.78 4.85 12.76
CA PHE A 90 -10.96 3.99 11.91
C PHE A 90 -9.85 3.29 12.70
N ASN A 91 -9.22 3.99 13.66
CA ASN A 91 -8.18 3.41 14.49
C ASN A 91 -8.72 2.31 15.40
N VAL A 92 -9.87 2.55 16.05
CA VAL A 92 -10.50 1.55 16.92
C VAL A 92 -10.98 0.36 16.09
N ALA A 93 -11.54 0.58 14.90
CA ALA A 93 -11.96 -0.50 13.99
C ALA A 93 -10.79 -1.36 13.55
N TYR A 94 -9.68 -0.73 13.17
CA TYR A 94 -8.48 -1.43 12.72
C TYR A 94 -7.81 -2.27 13.81
N ILE A 95 -7.83 -1.83 15.07
CA ILE A 95 -7.25 -2.61 16.19
C ILE A 95 -8.04 -3.90 16.45
N GLU A 96 -9.34 -3.88 16.23
CA GLU A 96 -10.24 -5.01 16.48
C GLU A 96 -10.22 -6.03 15.35
N ASP A 97 -10.41 -5.56 14.10
CA ASP A 97 -10.33 -6.38 12.89
C ASP A 97 -9.71 -5.55 11.75
N PRO A 98 -8.39 -5.70 11.51
CA PRO A 98 -7.69 -4.94 10.47
C PRO A 98 -8.29 -5.13 9.07
N PHE A 99 -8.59 -6.37 8.68
CA PHE A 99 -9.06 -6.67 7.31
C PHE A 99 -10.46 -6.12 7.08
N LEU A 100 -11.36 -6.31 8.05
CA LEU A 100 -12.72 -5.79 7.95
C LEU A 100 -12.72 -4.25 7.98
N ALA A 101 -11.89 -3.62 8.82
CA ALA A 101 -11.82 -2.16 8.91
C ALA A 101 -11.34 -1.51 7.60
N LEU A 102 -10.35 -2.10 6.93
CA LEU A 102 -9.91 -1.63 5.61
C LEU A 102 -10.99 -1.85 4.56
N SER A 103 -11.63 -3.03 4.55
CA SER A 103 -12.70 -3.31 3.59
C SER A 103 -13.92 -2.39 3.78
N ASP A 104 -14.29 -2.10 5.03
CA ASP A 104 -15.36 -1.17 5.36
C ASP A 104 -15.04 0.25 4.88
N PHE A 105 -13.79 0.69 5.07
CA PHE A 105 -13.32 1.99 4.59
C PHE A 105 -13.38 2.08 3.06
N GLU A 106 -12.81 1.11 2.35
CA GLU A 106 -12.83 1.03 0.88
C GLU A 106 -14.25 1.02 0.33
N CYS A 107 -15.15 0.27 0.97
CA CYS A 107 -16.57 0.19 0.61
C CYS A 107 -17.29 1.53 0.83
N ALA A 108 -16.97 2.25 1.92
CA ALA A 108 -17.53 3.57 2.19
C ALA A 108 -17.06 4.61 1.16
N ILE A 109 -15.77 4.61 0.81
CA ILE A 109 -15.23 5.49 -0.24
C ILE A 109 -15.88 5.18 -1.59
N GLU A 110 -15.93 3.90 -1.99
CA GLU A 110 -16.56 3.45 -3.24
C GLU A 110 -17.99 3.99 -3.42
N ARG A 111 -18.78 4.00 -2.34
CA ARG A 111 -20.21 4.29 -2.41
C ARG A 111 -20.56 5.76 -2.21
N GLU A 112 -19.81 6.46 -1.37
CA GLU A 112 -20.29 7.74 -0.80
C GLU A 112 -19.35 8.93 -1.03
N ILE A 113 -18.11 8.73 -1.55
CA ILE A 113 -17.13 9.83 -1.64
C ILE A 113 -17.59 10.99 -2.53
N ASP A 114 -18.19 10.71 -3.69
CA ASP A 114 -18.68 11.76 -4.58
C ASP A 114 -19.85 12.54 -3.96
N VAL A 115 -20.74 11.87 -3.21
CA VAL A 115 -21.85 12.51 -2.50
C VAL A 115 -21.31 13.41 -1.39
N TRP A 116 -20.33 12.90 -0.62
CA TRP A 116 -19.66 13.65 0.44
C TRP A 116 -18.95 14.90 -0.11
N VAL A 117 -18.18 14.77 -1.21
CA VAL A 117 -17.51 15.92 -1.86
C VAL A 117 -18.53 16.95 -2.34
N ASN A 118 -19.62 16.52 -2.98
CA ASN A 118 -20.68 17.42 -3.45
C ASN A 118 -21.39 18.15 -2.30
N HIS A 119 -21.44 17.56 -1.10
CA HIS A 119 -21.94 18.26 0.07
C HIS A 119 -20.96 19.36 0.52
N VAL A 120 -19.68 19.00 0.71
CA VAL A 120 -18.63 19.91 1.20
C VAL A 120 -18.35 21.06 0.23
N ILE A 121 -18.34 20.82 -1.09
CA ILE A 121 -17.98 21.83 -2.09
C ILE A 121 -18.94 23.04 -2.15
N ASN A 122 -20.14 22.88 -1.57
CA ASN A 122 -21.17 23.89 -1.48
C ASN A 122 -21.16 24.65 -0.13
N GLN A 123 -20.24 24.30 0.77
CA GLN A 123 -20.05 24.96 2.06
C GLN A 123 -19.04 26.12 1.94
N ASP A 124 -18.74 26.79 3.06
CA ASP A 124 -17.78 27.89 3.10
C ASP A 124 -16.31 27.41 3.05
N ALA A 125 -15.38 28.36 2.92
CA ALA A 125 -13.96 28.05 2.80
C ALA A 125 -13.37 27.34 4.03
N ALA A 126 -13.89 27.60 5.23
CA ALA A 126 -13.38 26.98 6.46
C ALA A 126 -13.73 25.49 6.51
N HIS A 127 -14.95 25.12 6.09
CA HIS A 127 -15.34 23.72 5.99
C HIS A 127 -14.56 22.97 4.89
N ILE A 128 -14.23 23.64 3.78
CA ILE A 128 -13.37 23.05 2.76
C ILE A 128 -11.95 22.80 3.29
N ASP A 129 -11.39 23.73 4.07
CA ASP A 129 -10.08 23.55 4.72
C ASP A 129 -10.11 22.36 5.70
N GLU A 130 -11.14 22.25 6.54
CA GLU A 130 -11.32 21.10 7.46
C GLU A 130 -11.43 19.78 6.69
N ALA A 131 -12.26 19.73 5.65
CA ALA A 131 -12.44 18.55 4.82
C ALA A 131 -11.12 18.10 4.15
N CYS A 132 -10.30 19.04 3.67
CA CYS A 132 -9.00 18.71 3.11
C CYS A 132 -8.07 18.10 4.16
N LEU A 133 -8.01 18.68 5.36
CA LEU A 133 -7.22 18.15 6.47
C LEU A 133 -7.66 16.74 6.87
N THR A 134 -8.97 16.49 6.90
CA THR A 134 -9.52 15.16 7.17
C THR A 134 -9.11 14.15 6.10
N ILE A 135 -9.21 14.50 4.80
CA ILE A 135 -8.73 13.61 3.73
C ILE A 135 -7.25 13.31 3.90
N GLN A 136 -6.41 14.30 4.25
CA GLN A 136 -4.98 14.07 4.47
C GLN A 136 -4.70 13.08 5.60
N ALA A 137 -5.36 13.26 6.75
CA ALA A 137 -5.21 12.37 7.89
C ALA A 137 -5.66 10.94 7.53
N CYS A 138 -6.82 10.81 6.88
CA CYS A 138 -7.36 9.51 6.48
C CYS A 138 -6.51 8.83 5.42
N ALA A 139 -6.09 9.53 4.37
CA ALA A 139 -5.24 8.98 3.32
C ALA A 139 -3.90 8.48 3.87
N THR A 140 -3.27 9.24 4.78
CA THR A 140 -2.00 8.85 5.43
C THR A 140 -2.18 7.66 6.37
N SER A 141 -3.26 7.64 7.17
CA SER A 141 -3.55 6.52 8.08
C SER A 141 -3.90 5.24 7.32
N TYR A 142 -4.73 5.36 6.29
CA TYR A 142 -5.15 4.23 5.46
C TYR A 142 -3.99 3.65 4.65
N SER A 143 -3.21 4.47 3.95
CA SER A 143 -2.08 4.00 3.14
C SER A 143 -1.09 3.20 3.98
N SER A 144 -0.68 3.73 5.14
CA SER A 144 0.30 3.07 6.02
C SER A 144 -0.20 1.71 6.52
N LYS A 145 -1.47 1.62 6.95
CA LYS A 145 -2.10 0.38 7.41
C LYS A 145 -2.29 -0.63 6.28
N ALA A 146 -2.88 -0.20 5.16
CA ALA A 146 -3.19 -1.05 4.02
C ALA A 146 -1.91 -1.60 3.35
N GLN A 147 -0.87 -0.79 3.18
CA GLN A 147 0.42 -1.26 2.66
C GLN A 147 1.00 -2.38 3.53
N SER A 148 0.91 -2.25 4.85
CA SER A 148 1.43 -3.27 5.76
C SER A 148 0.61 -4.56 5.74
N LEU A 149 -0.72 -4.45 5.69
CA LEU A 149 -1.63 -5.59 5.78
C LEU A 149 -1.76 -6.34 4.45
N TYR A 150 -1.70 -5.61 3.33
CA TYR A 150 -1.81 -6.16 1.98
C TYR A 150 -0.45 -6.47 1.35
N ALA A 151 0.63 -6.45 2.12
CA ALA A 151 1.95 -6.86 1.66
C ALA A 151 1.87 -8.23 0.96
N ASN A 152 2.45 -8.35 -0.23
CA ASN A 152 2.43 -9.54 -1.08
C ASN A 152 1.04 -9.94 -1.61
N ASN A 153 0.04 -9.05 -1.56
CA ASN A 153 -1.25 -9.24 -2.23
C ASN A 153 -1.51 -8.12 -3.26
N PRO A 154 -1.07 -8.32 -4.52
CA PRO A 154 -1.24 -7.34 -5.59
C PRO A 154 -2.70 -6.93 -5.87
N GLU A 155 -3.66 -7.81 -5.60
CA GLU A 155 -5.10 -7.53 -5.80
C GLU A 155 -5.59 -6.50 -4.79
N ASN A 156 -5.34 -6.74 -3.50
CA ASN A 156 -5.73 -5.83 -2.43
C ASN A 156 -4.93 -4.52 -2.51
N ILE A 157 -3.65 -4.57 -2.90
CA ILE A 157 -2.86 -3.37 -3.18
C ILE A 157 -3.48 -2.57 -4.33
N SER A 158 -3.99 -3.22 -5.37
CA SER A 158 -4.68 -2.53 -6.47
C SER A 158 -5.96 -1.82 -6.00
N ILE A 159 -6.74 -2.43 -5.11
CA ILE A 159 -7.91 -1.78 -4.48
C ILE A 159 -7.49 -0.62 -3.56
N MET A 160 -6.39 -0.78 -2.83
CA MET A 160 -5.83 0.29 -2.01
C MET A 160 -5.41 1.49 -2.85
N LEU A 161 -4.70 1.27 -3.94
CA LEU A 161 -4.29 2.33 -4.87
C LEU A 161 -5.52 3.01 -5.49
N LEU A 162 -6.52 2.23 -5.92
CA LEU A 162 -7.77 2.78 -6.46
C LEU A 162 -8.47 3.70 -5.46
N THR A 163 -8.56 3.28 -4.19
CA THR A 163 -9.17 4.05 -3.10
C THR A 163 -8.38 5.32 -2.77
N LEU A 164 -7.04 5.24 -2.76
CA LEU A 164 -6.18 6.41 -2.58
C LEU A 164 -6.33 7.43 -3.73
N PHE A 165 -6.48 6.97 -4.97
CA PHE A 165 -6.77 7.84 -6.11
C PHE A 165 -8.13 8.54 -5.97
N GLU A 166 -9.16 7.86 -5.47
CA GLU A 166 -10.47 8.49 -5.21
C GLU A 166 -10.40 9.57 -4.14
N LEU A 167 -9.66 9.32 -3.05
CA LEU A 167 -9.40 10.33 -2.02
C LEU A 167 -8.61 11.51 -2.57
N TRP A 168 -7.60 11.25 -3.42
CA TRP A 168 -6.84 12.31 -4.09
C TRP A 168 -7.72 13.12 -5.05
N VAL A 169 -8.61 12.49 -5.82
CA VAL A 169 -9.56 13.19 -6.70
C VAL A 169 -10.55 14.02 -5.89
N ALA A 170 -11.04 13.50 -4.76
CA ALA A 170 -11.89 14.24 -3.84
C ALA A 170 -11.19 15.52 -3.35
N LEU A 171 -9.93 15.39 -2.91
CA LEU A 171 -9.09 16.51 -2.50
C LEU A 171 -8.84 17.51 -3.65
N ASP A 172 -8.48 17.02 -4.84
CA ASP A 172 -8.22 17.86 -6.01
C ASP A 172 -9.46 18.67 -6.41
N LYS A 173 -10.66 18.07 -6.40
CA LYS A 173 -11.93 18.77 -6.65
C LYS A 173 -12.16 19.93 -5.66
N LEU A 174 -11.95 19.69 -4.36
CA LEU A 174 -12.11 20.69 -3.31
C LEU A 174 -11.09 21.83 -3.45
N VAL A 175 -9.82 21.50 -3.70
CA VAL A 175 -8.73 22.48 -3.78
C VAL A 175 -8.83 23.31 -5.05
N VAL A 176 -9.17 22.71 -6.19
CA VAL A 176 -9.40 23.44 -7.45
C VAL A 176 -10.62 24.36 -7.35
N LYS A 177 -11.64 23.99 -6.56
CA LYS A 177 -12.76 24.89 -6.27
C LYS A 177 -12.31 26.12 -5.48
N SER A 178 -11.52 25.93 -4.43
CA SER A 178 -11.01 27.02 -3.59
C SER A 178 -9.94 27.86 -4.29
N ILE A 179 -9.11 27.24 -5.13
CA ILE A 179 -7.99 27.86 -5.82
C ILE A 179 -8.03 27.48 -7.31
N PRO A 180 -8.88 28.16 -8.11
CA PRO A 180 -9.03 27.85 -9.54
C PRO A 180 -7.74 27.92 -10.35
N LEU A 181 -6.75 28.69 -9.88
CA LEU A 181 -5.42 28.78 -10.49
C LEU A 181 -4.72 27.41 -10.59
N LEU A 182 -4.94 26.51 -9.64
CA LEU A 182 -4.32 25.17 -9.62
C LEU A 182 -4.69 24.35 -10.86
N LYS A 183 -5.87 24.61 -11.44
CA LYS A 183 -6.34 23.94 -12.65
C LYS A 183 -5.39 24.09 -13.84
N GLU A 184 -4.65 25.20 -13.91
CA GLU A 184 -3.70 25.46 -15.00
C GLU A 184 -2.35 24.75 -14.81
N TYR A 185 -2.16 24.01 -13.72
CA TYR A 185 -0.94 23.27 -13.40
C TYR A 185 -1.18 21.76 -13.47
N SER A 186 -0.10 21.03 -13.75
CA SER A 186 -0.03 19.58 -13.79
C SER A 186 -0.59 18.95 -12.50
N PRO A 187 -1.43 17.91 -12.60
CA PRO A 187 -1.79 17.08 -11.45
C PRO A 187 -0.64 16.16 -10.97
N GLU A 188 0.47 16.11 -11.72
CA GLU A 188 1.65 15.25 -11.51
C GLU A 188 1.40 13.74 -11.61
N VAL A 189 0.15 13.30 -11.79
CA VAL A 189 -0.23 11.89 -11.99
C VAL A 189 0.04 11.48 -13.44
N PRO A 190 0.91 10.47 -13.69
CA PRO A 190 1.07 9.90 -15.03
C PRO A 190 -0.20 9.17 -15.47
N TYR A 191 -0.62 9.35 -16.73
CA TYR A 191 -1.83 8.71 -17.24
C TYR A 191 -1.74 7.18 -17.26
N THR A 192 -0.54 6.63 -17.50
CA THR A 192 -0.28 5.18 -17.62
C THR A 192 -0.21 4.46 -16.27
N ILE A 193 -0.26 5.18 -15.14
CA ILE A 193 -0.11 4.55 -13.82
C ILE A 193 -1.20 3.53 -13.54
N PHE A 194 -2.38 3.71 -14.15
CA PHE A 194 -3.56 2.87 -13.93
C PHE A 194 -3.50 1.53 -14.65
N ASP A 195 -2.65 1.38 -15.67
CA ASP A 195 -2.67 0.24 -16.58
C ASP A 195 -2.25 -1.06 -15.89
N ARG A 196 -1.49 -0.95 -14.79
CA ARG A 196 -0.97 -2.08 -14.02
C ARG A 196 -1.91 -2.60 -12.93
N LEU A 197 -2.97 -1.87 -12.59
CA LEU A 197 -3.90 -2.29 -11.54
C LEU A 197 -4.54 -3.63 -11.89
N LEU A 198 -4.73 -4.48 -10.88
CA LEU A 198 -5.43 -5.76 -10.99
C LEU A 198 -6.88 -5.60 -10.54
N LEU A 199 -7.81 -5.48 -11.49
CA LEU A 199 -9.23 -5.24 -11.20
C LEU A 199 -10.12 -6.31 -11.83
N GLN A 200 -10.72 -7.13 -10.98
CA GLN A 200 -11.63 -8.19 -11.39
C GLN A 200 -13.04 -7.66 -11.72
N LYS A 201 -13.60 -6.83 -10.84
CA LYS A 201 -15.04 -6.49 -10.77
C LYS A 201 -15.43 -5.33 -11.70
N ALA A 202 -16.63 -5.40 -12.28
CA ALA A 202 -17.21 -4.34 -13.11
C ALA A 202 -17.27 -2.98 -12.37
N ALA A 203 -17.69 -2.97 -11.11
CA ALA A 203 -17.77 -1.76 -10.29
C ALA A 203 -16.40 -1.06 -10.15
N ALA A 204 -15.33 -1.82 -9.90
CA ALA A 204 -13.97 -1.30 -9.79
C ALA A 204 -13.45 -0.73 -11.12
N LEU A 205 -13.76 -1.39 -12.24
CA LEU A 205 -13.42 -0.88 -13.57
C LEU A 205 -14.12 0.44 -13.92
N GLU A 206 -15.40 0.59 -13.57
CA GLU A 206 -16.14 1.83 -13.83
C GLU A 206 -15.63 2.97 -12.94
N ARG A 207 -15.33 2.70 -11.66
CA ARG A 207 -14.62 3.64 -10.77
C ARG A 207 -13.32 4.12 -11.40
N LEU A 208 -12.49 3.20 -11.88
CA LEU A 208 -11.24 3.54 -12.55
C LEU A 208 -11.46 4.41 -13.79
N LYS A 209 -12.50 4.13 -14.58
CA LYS A 209 -12.85 4.94 -15.76
C LYS A 209 -13.23 6.37 -15.39
N ILE A 210 -13.88 6.60 -14.25
CA ILE A 210 -14.19 7.94 -13.74
C ILE A 210 -12.91 8.67 -13.33
N LEU A 211 -12.00 8.00 -12.62
CA LEU A 211 -10.70 8.55 -12.22
C LEU A 211 -9.83 8.95 -13.42
N GLN A 212 -9.69 8.06 -14.40
CA GLN A 212 -8.92 8.33 -15.61
C GLN A 212 -9.49 9.53 -16.38
N ARG A 213 -10.82 9.68 -16.45
CA ARG A 213 -11.48 10.87 -17.03
C ARG A 213 -11.14 12.16 -16.28
N HIS A 214 -11.09 12.12 -14.94
CA HIS A 214 -10.70 13.26 -14.12
C HIS A 214 -9.25 13.66 -14.38
N VAL A 215 -8.31 12.71 -14.31
CA VAL A 215 -6.88 12.94 -14.56
C VAL A 215 -6.64 13.45 -15.98
N ALA A 216 -7.25 12.83 -17.00
CA ALA A 216 -7.14 13.29 -18.38
C ALA A 216 -7.67 14.73 -18.56
N THR A 217 -8.78 15.06 -17.90
CA THR A 217 -9.32 16.43 -17.88
C THR A 217 -8.35 17.40 -17.22
N ARG A 218 -7.74 17.03 -16.09
CA ARG A 218 -6.74 17.85 -15.41
C ARG A 218 -5.50 18.08 -16.26
N ILE A 219 -4.98 17.05 -16.92
CA ILE A 219 -3.83 17.14 -17.82
C ILE A 219 -4.15 18.06 -19.01
N ARG A 220 -5.33 17.90 -19.63
CA ARG A 220 -5.76 18.74 -20.77
C ARG A 220 -5.91 20.21 -20.38
N ASP A 221 -6.46 20.47 -19.20
CA ASP A 221 -6.71 21.83 -18.72
C ASP A 221 -5.44 22.50 -18.16
N ALA A 222 -4.40 21.71 -17.86
CA ALA A 222 -3.08 22.19 -17.44
C ALA A 222 -2.28 22.76 -18.62
N ARG A 223 -1.42 23.74 -18.34
CA ARG A 223 -0.46 24.24 -19.32
C ARG A 223 0.76 23.31 -19.40
N PRO A 224 1.35 23.10 -20.59
CA PRO A 224 2.58 22.33 -20.73
C PRO A 224 3.68 22.88 -19.81
N ASP A 225 4.43 21.98 -19.17
CA ASP A 225 5.56 22.28 -18.28
C ASP A 225 5.23 23.06 -16.99
N PHE A 226 3.95 23.26 -16.68
CA PHE A 226 3.54 23.97 -15.46
C PHE A 226 3.39 22.96 -14.31
N SER A 227 4.39 22.89 -13.45
CA SER A 227 4.38 22.08 -12.22
C SER A 227 4.41 22.97 -10.97
N VAL A 228 3.66 22.59 -9.94
CA VAL A 228 3.73 23.27 -8.63
C VAL A 228 4.91 22.79 -7.77
N PHE A 229 5.60 21.75 -8.22
CA PHE A 229 6.79 21.17 -7.57
C PHE A 229 8.10 21.57 -8.27
N SER A 230 8.04 22.46 -9.27
CA SER A 230 9.22 22.97 -9.97
C SER A 230 10.02 23.96 -9.13
N ASP A 231 11.36 23.86 -9.18
CA ASP A 231 12.28 24.85 -8.63
C ASP A 231 12.41 26.14 -9.47
N CYS A 232 11.71 26.25 -10.61
CA CYS A 232 11.76 27.42 -11.46
C CYS A 232 11.16 28.66 -10.77
N ALA A 233 11.90 29.76 -10.76
CA ALA A 233 11.45 31.07 -10.26
C ALA A 233 11.23 32.05 -11.42
N ASN A 234 10.04 32.02 -12.03
CA ASN A 234 9.68 32.88 -13.15
C ASN A 234 8.23 33.41 -13.03
N LYS A 235 7.80 34.25 -13.98
CA LYS A 235 6.47 34.88 -13.94
C LYS A 235 5.29 33.87 -13.94
N ASP A 236 5.55 32.64 -14.37
CA ASP A 236 4.60 31.56 -14.60
C ASP A 236 4.60 30.52 -13.46
N THR A 237 5.51 30.62 -12.48
CA THR A 237 5.50 29.82 -11.25
C THR A 237 4.20 30.04 -10.46
N PHE A 238 3.61 28.97 -9.91
CA PHE A 238 2.34 29.02 -9.17
C PHE A 238 2.34 30.09 -8.06
N ALA A 239 3.34 30.03 -7.18
CA ALA A 239 3.50 30.97 -6.08
C ALA A 239 3.50 32.44 -6.53
N ILE A 240 4.14 32.74 -7.68
CA ILE A 240 4.25 34.10 -8.21
C ILE A 240 2.93 34.56 -8.82
N ARG A 241 2.22 33.68 -9.53
CA ARG A 241 0.89 33.99 -10.05
C ARG A 241 -0.12 34.19 -8.92
N TYR A 242 -0.09 33.34 -7.90
CA TYR A 242 -0.95 33.48 -6.72
C TYR A 242 -0.66 34.79 -5.98
N TYR A 243 0.62 35.08 -5.71
CA TYR A 243 1.05 36.31 -5.05
C TYR A 243 0.49 37.58 -5.72
N LYS A 244 0.48 37.63 -7.07
CA LYS A 244 -0.04 38.80 -7.81
C LYS A 244 -1.51 39.12 -7.53
N HIS A 245 -2.28 38.14 -7.05
CA HIS A 245 -3.69 38.28 -6.74
C HIS A 245 -3.99 38.39 -5.22
N SER A 246 -2.97 38.33 -4.35
CA SER A 246 -3.15 38.44 -2.90
C SER A 246 -2.54 39.74 -2.35
N LYS A 247 -3.41 40.61 -1.82
CA LYS A 247 -2.98 41.85 -1.13
C LYS A 247 -2.34 41.56 0.22
N GLU A 248 -2.72 40.45 0.83
CA GLU A 248 -2.22 39.98 2.12
C GLU A 248 -0.74 39.62 2.01
N MET A 249 -0.35 38.90 0.94
CA MET A 249 1.05 38.57 0.67
C MET A 249 1.89 39.81 0.36
N GLU A 250 1.36 40.77 -0.40
CA GLU A 250 2.03 42.05 -0.64
C GLU A 250 2.22 42.86 0.66
N SER A 251 1.22 42.85 1.54
CA SER A 251 1.31 43.49 2.86
C SER A 251 2.33 42.78 3.75
N CYS A 252 2.40 41.46 3.72
CA CYS A 252 3.38 40.68 4.47
C CYS A 252 4.81 41.01 4.01
N GLN A 253 5.05 41.06 2.70
CA GLN A 253 6.34 41.45 2.14
C GLN A 253 6.76 42.85 2.60
N ARG A 254 5.86 43.84 2.51
CA ARG A 254 6.16 45.22 2.96
C ARG A 254 6.48 45.29 4.45
N ARG A 255 5.80 44.47 5.28
CA ARG A 255 6.09 44.39 6.72
C ARG A 255 7.49 43.82 6.97
N ILE A 256 7.84 42.72 6.32
CA ILE A 256 9.19 42.11 6.41
C ILE A 256 10.27 43.12 6.03
N GLU A 257 10.10 43.82 4.90
CA GLU A 257 11.08 44.82 4.44
C GLU A 257 11.16 46.04 5.36
N SER A 258 10.04 46.47 5.94
CA SER A 258 10.01 47.56 6.93
C SER A 258 10.79 47.18 8.20
N ASP A 259 10.51 46.00 8.75
CA ASP A 259 11.16 45.52 9.98
C ASP A 259 12.67 45.31 9.75
N ALA A 260 13.06 44.76 8.59
CA ALA A 260 14.45 44.62 8.18
C ALA A 260 15.19 45.96 8.04
N ASN A 261 14.51 47.03 7.60
CA ASN A 261 15.11 48.36 7.54
C ASN A 261 15.37 48.93 8.94
N VAL A 262 14.45 48.70 9.90
CA VAL A 262 14.63 49.11 11.30
C VAL A 262 15.79 48.35 11.94
N GLU A 263 15.87 47.04 11.73
CA GLU A 263 16.95 46.20 12.26
C GLU A 263 18.31 46.62 11.67
N ARG A 264 18.38 46.84 10.36
CA ARG A 264 19.59 47.33 9.68
C ARG A 264 20.03 48.69 10.20
N ALA A 265 19.10 49.64 10.40
CA ALA A 265 19.42 50.94 10.96
C ALA A 265 19.96 50.84 12.39
N THR A 266 19.36 49.97 13.21
CA THR A 266 19.84 49.67 14.57
C THR A 266 21.27 49.12 14.53
N ARG A 267 21.55 48.18 13.61
CA ARG A 267 22.89 47.60 13.44
C ARG A 267 23.92 48.61 12.95
N HIS A 268 23.52 49.60 12.16
CA HIS A 268 24.40 50.71 11.75
C HIS A 268 24.77 51.65 12.90
N GLU A 269 23.86 51.86 13.87
CA GLU A 269 24.17 52.63 15.07
C GLU A 269 25.12 51.84 15.99
N GLU A 270 24.88 50.54 16.20
CA GLU A 270 25.81 49.66 16.93
C GLU A 270 27.22 49.67 16.30
N LEU A 271 27.30 49.66 14.96
CA LEU A 271 28.57 49.76 14.24
C LEU A 271 29.30 51.08 14.52
N ARG A 272 28.56 52.19 14.61
CA ARG A 272 29.15 53.49 14.91
C ARG A 272 29.74 53.49 16.32
N ASP A 273 28.99 53.00 17.30
CA ASP A 273 29.43 52.93 18.70
C ASP A 273 30.68 52.07 18.88
N GLU A 274 30.71 50.90 18.23
CA GLU A 274 31.85 49.98 18.31
C GLU A 274 33.07 50.48 17.53
N ASN A 275 32.90 51.14 16.37
CA ASN A 275 34.00 51.82 15.68
C ASN A 275 34.57 52.99 16.51
N ASP A 276 33.72 53.73 17.22
CA ASP A 276 34.14 54.80 18.11
C ASP A 276 34.90 54.26 19.33
N LYS A 277 34.47 53.11 19.87
CA LYS A 277 35.22 52.37 20.90
C LYS A 277 36.56 51.86 20.37
N TYR A 278 36.61 51.33 19.15
CA TYR A 278 37.85 50.91 18.49
C TYR A 278 38.83 52.08 18.36
N ARG A 279 38.35 53.25 17.93
CA ARG A 279 39.16 54.48 17.82
C ARG A 279 39.67 54.95 19.19
N ARG A 280 38.83 54.92 20.23
CA ARG A 280 39.24 55.23 21.61
C ARG A 280 40.32 54.29 22.12
N LEU A 281 40.14 52.98 21.97
CA LEU A 281 41.14 51.98 22.37
C LEU A 281 42.45 52.15 21.61
N THR A 282 42.39 52.46 20.31
CA THR A 282 43.59 52.73 19.50
C THR A 282 44.39 53.91 20.04
N ASN A 283 43.71 55.05 20.30
CA ASN A 283 44.35 56.23 20.88
C ASN A 283 44.94 55.95 22.27
N GLU A 284 44.27 55.15 23.11
CA GLU A 284 44.79 54.76 24.42
C GLU A 284 46.00 53.83 24.31
N ILE A 285 46.00 52.86 23.39
CA ILE A 285 47.14 51.95 23.15
C ILE A 285 48.36 52.73 22.68
N ASP A 286 48.18 53.72 21.80
CA ASP A 286 49.26 54.56 21.28
C ASP A 286 49.90 55.41 22.39
N SER A 287 49.13 55.76 23.43
CA SER A 287 49.62 56.47 24.62
C SER A 287 50.33 55.57 25.66
N LEU A 288 50.32 54.25 25.48
CA LEU A 288 50.86 53.28 26.44
C LEU A 288 52.11 52.57 25.92
N THR A 289 53.02 52.26 26.85
CA THR A 289 54.22 51.44 26.60
C THR A 289 54.15 50.12 27.37
N CYS A 290 54.68 49.05 26.80
CA CYS A 290 54.75 47.76 27.48
C CYS A 290 55.67 47.82 28.70
N GLY A 291 55.18 47.35 29.85
CA GLY A 291 56.00 47.14 31.04
C GLY A 291 56.99 45.98 30.81
N ILE A 292 58.26 46.22 31.12
CA ILE A 292 59.32 45.23 31.08
C ILE A 292 59.97 45.19 32.46
N TYR A 293 60.10 44.00 33.04
CA TYR A 293 60.82 43.77 34.29
C TYR A 293 61.95 42.77 34.10
N ILE A 294 62.99 42.86 34.92
CA ILE A 294 64.14 41.94 34.86
C ILE A 294 63.89 40.80 35.86
N ASP A 295 63.92 39.56 35.40
CA ASP A 295 63.79 38.39 36.27
C ASP A 295 65.03 38.21 37.16
N TRP A 296 64.92 37.37 38.20
CA TRP A 296 66.03 37.04 39.11
C TRP A 296 67.27 36.41 38.43
N ARG A 297 67.18 36.09 37.14
CA ARG A 297 68.29 35.60 36.30
C ARG A 297 68.81 36.67 35.32
N GLY A 298 68.44 37.94 35.49
CA GLY A 298 68.90 39.05 34.65
C GLY A 298 68.23 39.11 33.27
N ARG A 299 67.16 38.33 33.01
CA ARG A 299 66.48 38.35 31.71
C ARG A 299 65.32 39.34 31.72
N SER A 300 65.26 40.16 30.68
CA SER A 300 64.12 41.03 30.38
C SER A 300 62.87 40.19 30.11
N ARG A 301 61.81 40.41 30.88
CA ARG A 301 60.51 39.74 30.79
C ARG A 301 59.41 40.78 30.64
N HIS A 302 58.44 40.48 29.79
CA HIS A 302 57.25 41.30 29.65
C HIS A 302 56.33 41.12 30.87
N ASP A 303 55.77 42.22 31.37
CA ASP A 303 54.78 42.18 32.44
C ASP A 303 53.57 41.32 32.05
N ARG A 304 53.25 40.32 32.89
CA ARG A 304 52.10 39.42 32.67
C ARG A 304 50.76 40.16 32.73
N TYR A 305 50.70 41.32 33.38
CA TYR A 305 49.50 42.15 33.50
C TYR A 305 49.61 43.44 32.69
N CYS A 306 50.35 43.43 31.59
CA CYS A 306 50.57 44.61 30.79
C CYS A 306 49.25 45.23 30.30
N ARG A 307 49.00 46.47 30.72
CA ARG A 307 47.82 47.25 30.35
C ARG A 307 47.71 47.48 28.85
N LYS A 308 48.84 47.66 28.14
CA LYS A 308 48.87 47.82 26.69
C LYS A 308 48.38 46.55 25.98
N CYS A 309 48.97 45.39 26.28
CA CYS A 309 48.59 44.13 25.66
C CYS A 309 47.16 43.71 26.01
N LYS A 310 46.67 44.01 27.23
CA LYS A 310 45.26 43.81 27.59
C LYS A 310 44.32 44.65 26.70
N LYS A 311 44.66 45.91 26.44
CA LYS A 311 43.87 46.79 25.56
C LYS A 311 43.98 46.42 24.09
N GLU A 312 45.14 45.95 23.63
CA GLU A 312 45.31 45.39 22.29
C GLU A 312 44.44 44.14 22.11
N GLN A 313 44.38 43.26 23.10
CA GLN A 313 43.49 42.11 23.10
C GLN A 313 42.01 42.54 23.12
N GLU A 314 41.65 43.51 23.96
CA GLU A 314 40.29 44.08 24.01
C GLU A 314 39.88 44.64 22.64
N ARG A 315 40.76 45.42 22.00
CA ARG A 315 40.54 45.98 20.66
C ARG A 315 40.41 44.89 19.60
N ASN A 316 41.31 43.91 19.59
CA ASN A 316 41.32 42.83 18.60
C ASN A 316 40.11 41.88 18.74
N ASN A 317 39.52 41.82 19.94
CA ASN A 317 38.30 41.06 20.21
C ASN A 317 37.02 41.84 19.87
N LEU A 318 37.11 43.14 19.54
CA LEU A 318 35.96 43.89 19.08
C LEU A 318 35.49 43.34 17.73
N SER A 319 34.23 42.95 17.70
CA SER A 319 33.57 42.46 16.50
C SER A 319 32.11 42.87 16.53
N ILE A 320 31.52 42.95 15.36
CA ILE A 320 30.11 43.23 15.17
C ILE A 320 29.48 42.12 14.33
N GLU A 321 28.25 41.76 14.66
CA GLU A 321 27.47 40.81 13.89
C GLU A 321 26.91 41.45 12.61
N VAL A 322 26.95 40.73 11.50
CA VAL A 322 26.38 41.18 10.23
C VAL A 322 24.84 41.19 10.30
N HIS A 323 24.23 42.10 9.56
CA HIS A 323 22.80 42.10 9.27
C HIS A 323 22.58 41.51 7.87
N GLU A 324 21.99 40.32 7.81
CA GLU A 324 21.57 39.67 6.55
C GLU A 324 20.16 40.13 6.16
N TRP A 325 19.96 40.56 4.91
CA TRP A 325 18.62 40.87 4.42
C TRP A 325 17.74 39.61 4.46
N PRO A 326 16.50 39.66 4.97
CA PRO A 326 15.71 38.45 5.21
C PRO A 326 15.18 37.80 3.93
N LEU A 327 14.92 38.57 2.88
CA LEU A 327 14.39 38.05 1.60
C LEU A 327 15.48 37.91 0.54
N PRO A 328 15.38 36.93 -0.37
CA PRO A 328 16.25 36.84 -1.55
C PRO A 328 16.29 38.13 -2.36
N GLU A 329 17.46 38.46 -2.92
CA GLU A 329 17.66 39.67 -3.75
C GLU A 329 16.80 39.67 -5.03
N TYR A 330 16.62 38.49 -5.62
CA TYR A 330 15.82 38.33 -6.83
C TYR A 330 14.32 38.37 -6.50
N VAL A 331 13.60 39.31 -7.13
CA VAL A 331 12.18 39.59 -6.89
C VAL A 331 11.28 38.36 -6.94
N TYR A 332 11.53 37.43 -7.88
CA TYR A 332 10.74 36.20 -7.99
C TYR A 332 10.98 35.24 -6.83
N HIS A 333 12.23 35.06 -6.41
CA HIS A 333 12.54 34.24 -5.23
C HIS A 333 11.97 34.84 -3.94
N ALA A 334 12.03 36.16 -3.78
CA ALA A 334 11.41 36.84 -2.64
C ALA A 334 9.90 36.58 -2.56
N LYS A 335 9.19 36.68 -3.69
CA LYS A 335 7.75 36.41 -3.76
C LYS A 335 7.40 34.95 -3.48
N ILE A 336 8.23 34.00 -3.92
CA ILE A 336 8.07 32.58 -3.61
C ILE A 336 8.22 32.34 -2.10
N VAL A 337 9.23 32.94 -1.47
CA VAL A 337 9.40 32.85 -0.01
C VAL A 337 8.19 33.41 0.73
N VAL A 338 7.71 34.59 0.34
CA VAL A 338 6.51 35.20 0.96
C VAL A 338 5.26 34.36 0.75
N PHE A 339 5.10 33.75 -0.42
CA PHE A 339 4.01 32.82 -0.67
C PHE A 339 4.08 31.62 0.27
N GLU A 340 5.24 30.99 0.44
CA GLU A 340 5.40 29.80 1.30
C GLU A 340 5.19 30.09 2.79
N LEU A 341 5.55 31.29 3.25
CA LEU A 341 5.26 31.76 4.61
C LEU A 341 3.75 31.81 4.91
N GLY A 342 2.91 32.03 3.89
CA GLY A 342 1.46 32.25 4.04
C GLY A 342 0.60 31.48 3.04
N ALA A 343 1.06 30.31 2.57
CA ALA A 343 0.33 29.56 1.55
C ALA A 343 -1.03 29.06 2.10
N PRO A 344 -2.09 29.01 1.27
CA PRO A 344 -3.41 28.53 1.72
C PRO A 344 -3.37 27.09 2.26
N VAL A 345 -4.15 26.80 3.30
CA VAL A 345 -4.19 25.48 3.94
C VAL A 345 -4.52 24.38 2.93
N THR A 346 -5.63 24.50 2.21
CA THR A 346 -6.01 23.62 1.08
C THR A 346 -4.85 23.33 0.11
N PHE A 347 -4.07 24.33 -0.29
CA PHE A 347 -2.92 24.13 -1.19
C PHE A 347 -1.79 23.34 -0.53
N LYS A 348 -1.47 23.65 0.74
CA LYS A 348 -0.46 22.94 1.52
C LYS A 348 -0.82 21.46 1.68
N VAL A 349 -2.10 21.20 1.96
CA VAL A 349 -2.66 19.85 2.07
C VAL A 349 -2.58 19.10 0.73
N TRP A 350 -3.05 19.71 -0.35
CA TRP A 350 -2.97 19.13 -1.70
C TRP A 350 -1.56 18.71 -2.06
N ARG A 351 -0.56 19.58 -1.84
CA ARG A 351 0.84 19.24 -2.11
C ARG A 351 1.33 18.08 -1.26
N SER A 352 0.98 18.09 0.02
CA SER A 352 1.43 17.07 0.98
C SER A 352 0.85 15.69 0.64
N VAL A 353 -0.44 15.61 0.31
CA VAL A 353 -1.11 14.36 -0.08
C VAL A 353 -0.63 13.88 -1.45
N THR A 354 -0.50 14.79 -2.43
CA THR A 354 0.01 14.43 -3.77
C THR A 354 1.43 13.90 -3.69
N PHE A 355 2.29 14.56 -2.91
CA PHE A 355 3.66 14.08 -2.71
C PHE A 355 3.69 12.76 -1.94
N HIS A 356 2.92 12.62 -0.85
CA HIS A 356 2.82 11.34 -0.12
C HIS A 356 2.42 10.20 -1.04
N PHE A 357 1.36 10.39 -1.82
CA PHE A 357 0.84 9.34 -2.65
C PHE A 357 1.81 8.99 -3.78
N LEU A 358 2.23 9.98 -4.58
CA LEU A 358 3.06 9.69 -5.75
C LEU A 358 4.49 9.26 -5.38
N HIS A 359 5.09 9.87 -4.35
CA HIS A 359 6.47 9.60 -3.98
C HIS A 359 6.62 8.49 -2.94
N ASP A 360 5.76 8.39 -1.93
CA ASP A 360 5.95 7.36 -0.89
C ASP A 360 5.25 6.04 -1.22
N VAL A 361 4.15 6.09 -1.96
CA VAL A 361 3.35 4.90 -2.30
C VAL A 361 3.68 4.40 -3.70
N CYS A 362 3.78 5.29 -4.69
CA CYS A 362 3.90 4.90 -6.10
C CYS A 362 5.34 4.90 -6.66
N THR A 363 6.36 5.22 -5.86
CA THR A 363 7.76 5.15 -6.31
C THR A 363 8.47 3.96 -5.65
N PRO A 364 9.17 3.11 -6.42
CA PRO A 364 9.91 1.98 -5.88
C PRO A 364 10.99 2.39 -4.87
N ALA A 365 11.16 1.60 -3.80
CA ALA A 365 12.15 1.85 -2.74
C ALA A 365 13.62 1.72 -3.19
N THR A 366 13.86 1.24 -4.42
CA THR A 366 15.19 1.02 -5.00
C THR A 366 15.86 2.31 -5.49
N HIS A 367 15.13 3.42 -5.57
CA HIS A 367 15.72 4.72 -5.86
C HIS A 367 16.51 5.20 -4.64
N PRO A 368 17.85 5.36 -4.75
CA PRO A 368 18.63 5.87 -3.65
C PRO A 368 18.11 7.27 -3.33
N VAL A 369 17.57 7.43 -2.12
CA VAL A 369 17.31 8.73 -1.53
C VAL A 369 18.66 9.43 -1.50
N GLU A 370 18.92 10.32 -2.45
CA GLU A 370 20.09 11.17 -2.37
C GLU A 370 20.01 11.87 -1.01
N ASN A 371 20.97 11.59 -0.13
CA ASN A 371 21.09 12.32 1.13
C ASN A 371 21.43 13.77 0.77
N THR A 372 20.38 14.56 0.58
CA THR A 372 20.51 15.94 0.15
C THR A 372 20.91 16.78 1.35
N ILE A 373 22.03 17.48 1.22
CA ILE A 373 22.48 18.40 2.26
C ILE A 373 21.60 19.65 2.16
N GLN A 374 20.61 19.76 3.06
CA GLN A 374 20.00 21.04 3.37
C GLN A 374 20.79 21.76 4.47
N HIS A 375 20.87 23.09 4.38
CA HIS A 375 21.56 23.89 5.38
C HIS A 375 20.62 24.66 6.31
N MET A 376 19.37 24.89 5.90
CA MET A 376 18.40 25.67 6.65
C MET A 376 16.99 25.49 6.08
N LEU A 377 16.01 25.15 6.93
CA LEU A 377 14.60 25.25 6.57
C LEU A 377 14.14 26.71 6.68
N LEU A 378 13.17 27.09 5.84
CA LEU A 378 12.58 28.43 5.90
C LEU A 378 12.01 28.74 7.30
N MET A 379 11.41 27.74 7.93
CA MET A 379 10.75 27.86 9.24
C MET A 379 11.77 28.10 10.38
N ASP A 380 12.99 27.60 10.21
CA ASP A 380 14.07 27.73 11.19
C ASP A 380 14.85 29.05 11.02
N TYR A 381 14.65 29.75 9.89
CA TYR A 381 15.31 31.02 9.62
C TYR A 381 14.67 32.14 10.46
N GLN A 382 15.33 32.46 11.58
CA GLN A 382 14.84 33.41 12.58
C GLN A 382 14.31 34.74 12.03
N PRO A 383 14.94 35.39 11.02
CA PRO A 383 14.43 36.63 10.45
C PRO A 383 13.06 36.50 9.76
N LEU A 384 12.63 35.29 9.38
CA LEU A 384 11.35 35.05 8.72
C LEU A 384 10.36 34.22 9.54
N SER A 385 10.81 33.50 10.57
CA SER A 385 9.98 32.57 11.35
C SER A 385 8.76 33.23 12.00
N GLY A 386 8.87 34.49 12.42
CA GLY A 386 7.77 35.26 13.01
C GLY A 386 6.64 35.65 12.04
N TYR A 387 6.83 35.47 10.74
CA TYR A 387 5.84 35.77 9.70
C TYR A 387 5.12 34.53 9.16
N CYS A 388 5.51 33.33 9.60
CA CYS A 388 4.86 32.08 9.21
C CYS A 388 3.40 32.05 9.69
N VAL A 389 2.47 31.79 8.77
CA VAL A 389 1.05 31.65 9.06
C VAL A 389 0.63 30.18 8.87
N GLY A 390 0.09 29.58 9.92
CA GLY A 390 -0.49 28.23 9.92
C GLY A 390 0.33 27.18 10.67
N PRO A 391 -0.08 25.90 10.59
CA PRO A 391 0.59 24.79 11.27
C PRO A 391 2.05 24.66 10.84
N LEU A 392 2.94 24.40 11.82
CA LEU A 392 4.39 24.23 11.61
C LEU A 392 4.75 22.85 11.04
N ASP A 393 3.81 21.92 10.95
CA ASP A 393 4.03 20.51 10.57
C ASP A 393 3.84 20.24 9.07
N GLN A 394 4.03 21.27 8.23
CA GLN A 394 3.88 21.13 6.80
C GLN A 394 4.98 20.24 6.20
N ARG A 395 4.56 19.21 5.48
CA ARG A 395 5.45 18.26 4.82
C ARG A 395 6.35 18.92 3.76
N ILE A 396 5.75 19.58 2.77
CA ILE A 396 6.48 20.25 1.68
C ILE A 396 6.70 21.71 2.02
N THR A 397 7.94 22.14 2.17
CA THR A 397 8.33 23.52 2.51
C THR A 397 9.54 23.98 1.68
N LEU A 398 10.12 25.13 2.00
CA LEU A 398 11.38 25.58 1.40
C LEU A 398 12.58 25.24 2.30
N ALA A 399 13.63 24.70 1.69
CA ALA A 399 14.94 24.54 2.32
C ALA A 399 16.03 25.20 1.47
N SER A 400 17.09 25.66 2.12
CA SER A 400 18.22 26.32 1.46
C SER A 400 19.38 25.35 1.21
N VAL A 401 19.91 25.38 -0.02
CA VAL A 401 21.16 24.69 -0.40
C VAL A 401 22.43 25.41 0.04
N THR A 402 22.30 26.63 0.61
CA THR A 402 23.41 27.43 1.13
C THR A 402 23.16 27.81 2.59
N LYS A 403 24.23 28.06 3.34
CA LYS A 403 24.15 28.53 4.74
C LYS A 403 23.80 30.01 4.77
N SER A 404 23.00 30.41 5.76
CA SER A 404 22.84 31.82 6.14
C SER A 404 24.17 32.38 6.64
N PHE A 405 24.41 33.67 6.39
CA PHE A 405 25.59 34.35 6.92
C PHE A 405 25.63 34.29 8.46
N LEU A 406 24.46 34.32 9.12
CA LEU A 406 24.28 34.23 10.57
C LEU A 406 24.74 32.88 11.15
N ASN A 407 24.74 31.81 10.34
CA ASN A 407 25.15 30.45 10.74
C ASN A 407 26.50 30.03 10.12
N SER A 408 27.24 30.99 9.56
CA SER A 408 28.54 30.76 8.94
C SER A 408 29.66 31.46 9.71
N HIS A 409 30.92 31.20 9.36
CA HIS A 409 32.07 31.93 9.91
C HIS A 409 32.08 33.41 9.51
N TYR A 410 31.16 33.85 8.65
CA TYR A 410 30.96 35.25 8.29
C TYR A 410 29.94 36.00 9.18
N ARG A 411 29.41 35.35 10.23
CA ARG A 411 28.44 35.97 11.17
C ARG A 411 28.97 37.26 11.78
N THR A 412 30.27 37.33 12.07
CA THR A 412 30.90 38.50 12.69
C THR A 412 31.98 39.08 11.81
N ARG A 413 32.17 40.41 11.92
CA ARG A 413 33.25 41.17 11.28
C ARG A 413 34.12 41.80 12.34
N SER A 414 35.44 41.67 12.18
CA SER A 414 36.42 42.38 13.00
C SER A 414 36.43 43.86 12.64
N LEU A 415 36.66 44.70 13.65
CA LEU A 415 36.69 46.15 13.50
C LEU A 415 38.12 46.65 13.17
N PRO A 416 38.27 47.78 12.46
CA PRO A 416 37.20 48.64 11.96
C PRO A 416 36.59 48.10 10.66
N CYS A 417 35.28 48.27 10.50
CA CYS A 417 34.58 47.87 9.27
C CYS A 417 33.53 48.92 8.88
N THR A 418 33.08 48.87 7.63
CA THR A 418 32.13 49.83 7.05
C THR A 418 30.69 49.33 7.15
N THR A 419 29.72 50.22 6.92
CA THR A 419 28.29 49.86 6.85
C THR A 419 28.00 48.83 5.75
N ILE A 420 28.79 48.81 4.67
CA ILE A 420 28.68 47.84 3.58
C ILE A 420 29.13 46.45 4.05
N ASP A 421 30.17 46.36 4.87
CA ASP A 421 30.69 45.07 5.37
C ASP A 421 29.73 44.38 6.35
N VAL A 422 28.89 45.17 7.03
CA VAL A 422 27.88 44.70 7.99
C VAL A 422 26.54 44.42 7.30
N SER A 423 26.23 45.06 6.17
CA SER A 423 24.96 44.91 5.46
C SER A 423 25.09 43.89 4.33
N VAL A 424 24.77 42.63 4.61
CA VAL A 424 24.85 41.56 3.59
C VAL A 424 23.49 41.25 2.99
N ASN A 425 23.47 40.87 1.72
CA ASN A 425 22.28 40.32 1.06
C ASN A 425 21.97 38.92 1.60
N ASN A 426 20.74 38.45 1.37
CA ASN A 426 20.35 37.10 1.73
C ASN A 426 21.23 36.07 1.01
N GLY A 427 21.91 35.23 1.80
CA GLY A 427 22.79 34.17 1.31
C GLY A 427 22.07 32.86 1.03
N LEU A 428 20.78 32.76 1.34
CA LEU A 428 19.99 31.54 1.19
C LEU A 428 19.50 31.34 -0.25
N ARG A 429 19.48 30.09 -0.68
CA ARG A 429 18.96 29.66 -1.98
C ARG A 429 17.91 28.60 -1.78
N PHE A 430 16.68 29.06 -1.64
CA PHE A 430 15.53 28.20 -1.36
C PHE A 430 15.11 27.35 -2.55
N ARG A 431 14.78 26.08 -2.26
CA ARG A 431 14.18 25.08 -3.14
C ARG A 431 13.11 24.31 -2.38
N LEU A 432 12.18 23.69 -3.10
CA LEU A 432 11.12 22.89 -2.48
C LEU A 432 11.69 21.61 -1.88
N TYR A 433 11.33 21.32 -0.63
CA TYR A 433 11.91 20.26 0.18
C TYR A 433 10.84 19.51 0.97
N ASP A 434 10.96 18.20 0.98
CA ASP A 434 10.14 17.30 1.80
C ASP A 434 10.78 17.07 3.17
N THR A 435 10.12 17.52 4.22
CA THR A 435 10.59 17.36 5.61
C THR A 435 10.45 15.94 6.13
N THR A 436 9.60 15.10 5.51
CA THR A 436 9.38 13.71 5.94
C THR A 436 10.42 12.75 5.37
N LYS A 437 10.65 12.76 4.06
CA LYS A 437 11.65 11.88 3.41
C LYS A 437 13.02 12.52 3.23
N HIS A 438 13.16 13.80 3.56
CA HIS A 438 14.42 14.56 3.45
C HIS A 438 14.98 14.63 2.02
N VAL A 439 14.11 14.93 1.05
CA VAL A 439 14.44 15.03 -0.38
C VAL A 439 14.00 16.36 -0.98
N TRP A 440 14.67 16.79 -2.06
CA TRP A 440 14.17 17.89 -2.90
C TRP A 440 12.91 17.43 -3.64
N ALA A 441 11.87 18.28 -3.66
CA ALA A 441 10.59 17.92 -4.27
C ALA A 441 10.60 18.03 -5.80
N SER A 442 11.48 18.86 -6.35
CA SER A 442 11.62 19.02 -7.80
C SER A 442 12.26 17.77 -8.41
N GLY A 443 11.57 17.15 -9.37
CA GLY A 443 12.02 15.95 -10.06
C GLY A 443 11.67 14.63 -9.35
N SER A 444 11.01 14.66 -8.20
CA SER A 444 10.63 13.46 -7.42
C SER A 444 9.65 12.52 -8.12
N PHE A 445 9.01 12.96 -9.21
CA PHE A 445 7.97 12.22 -9.93
C PHE A 445 8.45 11.57 -11.23
N GLN A 446 9.76 11.56 -11.50
CA GLN A 446 10.31 10.99 -12.75
C GLN A 446 10.27 9.45 -12.78
N SER A 447 10.18 8.81 -11.62
CA SER A 447 10.28 7.36 -11.46
C SER A 447 9.05 6.73 -10.80
N ILE A 448 7.88 7.34 -11.03
CA ILE A 448 6.61 6.76 -10.58
C ILE A 448 6.38 5.45 -11.34
N ASP A 449 6.33 4.34 -10.61
CA ASP A 449 6.07 3.02 -11.16
C ASP A 449 5.44 2.12 -10.08
N ILE A 450 4.23 1.64 -10.36
CA ILE A 450 3.50 0.72 -9.47
C ILE A 450 3.56 -0.74 -9.97
N SER A 451 4.33 -1.03 -11.02
CA SER A 451 4.34 -2.35 -11.67
C SER A 451 4.65 -3.46 -10.67
N ASP A 452 5.67 -3.30 -9.82
CA ASP A 452 6.04 -4.30 -8.80
C ASP A 452 4.94 -4.49 -7.74
N LEU A 453 4.22 -3.42 -7.39
CA LEU A 453 3.12 -3.46 -6.41
C LEU A 453 1.89 -4.22 -6.93
N CYS A 454 1.70 -4.22 -8.24
CA CYS A 454 0.53 -4.79 -8.91
C CYS A 454 0.87 -6.02 -9.77
N THR A 455 2.00 -6.66 -9.51
CA THR A 455 2.41 -7.88 -10.22
C THR A 455 2.49 -9.05 -9.24
N HIS A 456 1.89 -10.19 -9.60
CA HIS A 456 2.05 -11.41 -8.83
C HIS A 456 3.48 -11.94 -8.87
N GLU A 457 3.99 -12.35 -7.70
CA GLU A 457 5.27 -13.05 -7.60
C GLU A 457 5.09 -14.53 -7.90
N VAL A 458 5.89 -15.05 -8.83
CA VAL A 458 5.93 -16.48 -9.15
C VAL A 458 6.52 -17.22 -7.95
N PRO A 459 5.83 -18.25 -7.42
CA PRO A 459 6.30 -18.99 -6.27
C PRO A 459 7.59 -19.77 -6.59
N PRO A 460 8.39 -20.11 -5.56
CA PRO A 460 9.55 -20.97 -5.73
C PRO A 460 9.15 -22.30 -6.37
N GLY A 461 9.89 -22.71 -7.39
CA GLY A 461 9.61 -23.92 -8.15
C GLY A 461 10.11 -23.85 -9.58
N PRO A 462 9.65 -24.75 -10.46
CA PRO A 462 10.12 -24.87 -11.84
C PRO A 462 9.89 -23.60 -12.69
N TYR A 463 8.91 -22.78 -12.30
CA TYR A 463 8.54 -21.54 -12.98
C TYR A 463 9.34 -20.31 -12.50
N SER A 464 10.16 -20.43 -11.46
CA SER A 464 10.80 -19.29 -10.78
C SER A 464 11.63 -18.39 -11.69
N THR A 465 12.24 -18.94 -12.75
CA THR A 465 13.03 -18.18 -13.74
C THR A 465 12.19 -17.43 -14.77
N LEU A 466 10.85 -17.57 -14.72
CA LEU A 466 9.91 -17.07 -15.73
C LEU A 466 9.13 -15.84 -15.28
N GLN A 467 9.51 -15.21 -14.15
CA GLN A 467 8.86 -14.02 -13.60
C GLN A 467 8.70 -12.91 -14.65
N HIS A 468 9.70 -12.67 -15.49
CA HIS A 468 9.64 -11.60 -16.49
C HIS A 468 8.55 -11.82 -17.55
N TYR A 469 8.20 -13.07 -17.87
CA TYR A 469 7.08 -13.38 -18.76
C TYR A 469 5.72 -13.17 -18.10
N LEU A 470 5.66 -13.27 -16.76
CA LEU A 470 4.47 -12.89 -16.00
C LEU A 470 4.37 -11.37 -15.87
N SER A 471 5.46 -10.68 -15.54
CA SER A 471 5.46 -9.23 -15.24
C SER A 471 5.14 -8.32 -16.43
N GLY A 472 5.42 -8.76 -17.66
CA GLY A 472 5.31 -7.92 -18.85
C GLY A 472 4.47 -8.55 -19.97
N THR A 473 4.10 -7.71 -20.94
CA THR A 473 3.45 -8.14 -22.19
C THR A 473 4.24 -7.77 -23.45
N HIS A 474 5.42 -7.15 -23.26
CA HIS A 474 6.25 -6.62 -24.35
C HIS A 474 7.10 -7.68 -25.05
N HIS A 475 7.28 -8.85 -24.45
CA HIS A 475 8.04 -9.95 -25.04
C HIS A 475 7.26 -10.60 -26.19
N THR A 476 8.00 -11.16 -27.13
CA THR A 476 7.41 -11.84 -28.30
C THR A 476 7.45 -13.36 -28.15
N SER A 477 6.57 -14.08 -28.84
CA SER A 477 6.65 -15.56 -28.85
C SER A 477 7.98 -16.06 -29.42
N ASN A 478 8.62 -15.32 -30.34
CA ASN A 478 9.95 -15.65 -30.85
C ASN A 478 11.03 -15.54 -29.78
N GLU A 479 10.91 -14.56 -28.88
CA GLU A 479 11.81 -14.40 -27.74
C GLU A 479 11.68 -15.57 -26.76
N VAL A 480 10.44 -16.00 -26.47
CA VAL A 480 10.18 -17.19 -25.66
C VAL A 480 10.85 -18.42 -26.28
N LEU A 481 10.68 -18.60 -27.60
CA LEU A 481 11.31 -19.71 -28.34
C LEU A 481 12.84 -19.62 -28.36
N ALA A 482 13.44 -18.43 -28.39
CA ALA A 482 14.89 -18.27 -28.34
C ALA A 482 15.46 -18.62 -26.95
N ASN A 483 14.65 -18.41 -25.90
CA ASN A 483 15.05 -18.58 -24.51
C ASN A 483 14.82 -20.00 -23.96
N GLN A 484 14.60 -21.02 -24.81
CA GLN A 484 14.40 -22.41 -24.36
C GLN A 484 15.54 -22.96 -23.49
N ALA A 485 16.75 -22.39 -23.57
CA ALA A 485 17.89 -22.78 -22.75
C ALA A 485 17.74 -22.48 -21.25
N ILE A 486 16.82 -21.58 -20.85
CA ILE A 486 16.52 -21.29 -19.44
C ILE A 486 15.39 -22.16 -18.87
N CYS A 487 14.85 -23.08 -19.67
CA CYS A 487 13.81 -24.02 -19.24
C CYS A 487 14.33 -24.91 -18.11
N ASP A 488 13.57 -24.96 -17.02
CA ASP A 488 13.87 -25.88 -15.91
C ASP A 488 13.73 -27.34 -16.35
N VAL A 489 14.49 -28.23 -15.71
CA VAL A 489 14.50 -29.66 -16.01
C VAL A 489 13.20 -30.36 -15.63
N GLU A 490 12.44 -29.79 -14.69
CA GLU A 490 11.14 -30.30 -14.26
C GLU A 490 9.99 -29.86 -15.17
N LEU A 491 10.21 -28.84 -16.03
CA LEU A 491 9.23 -28.40 -17.01
C LEU A 491 9.41 -29.09 -18.36
N THR A 492 8.29 -29.44 -19.00
CA THR A 492 8.34 -29.81 -20.42
C THR A 492 8.61 -28.56 -21.25
N LEU A 493 9.31 -28.73 -22.37
CA LEU A 493 9.57 -27.63 -23.29
C LEU A 493 8.28 -26.97 -23.80
N GLN A 494 7.22 -27.76 -24.00
CA GLN A 494 5.93 -27.26 -24.44
C GLN A 494 5.26 -26.40 -23.36
N GLU A 495 5.35 -26.80 -22.10
CA GLU A 495 4.81 -26.05 -20.96
C GLU A 495 5.58 -24.76 -20.72
N PHE A 496 6.92 -24.78 -20.83
CA PHE A 496 7.73 -23.56 -20.82
C PHE A 496 7.29 -22.56 -21.91
N ILE A 497 7.10 -23.05 -23.15
CA ILE A 497 6.67 -22.22 -24.27
C ILE A 497 5.26 -21.68 -24.02
N ALA A 498 4.33 -22.51 -23.54
CA ALA A 498 2.96 -22.12 -23.24
C ALA A 498 2.92 -21.03 -22.16
N PHE A 499 3.68 -21.19 -21.07
CA PHE A 499 3.77 -20.23 -19.98
C PHE A 499 4.31 -18.89 -20.48
N GLY A 500 5.49 -18.91 -21.14
CA GLY A 500 6.11 -17.71 -21.65
C GLY A 500 5.28 -17.02 -22.73
N SER A 501 4.56 -17.77 -23.56
CA SER A 501 3.78 -17.24 -24.68
C SER A 501 2.42 -16.69 -24.27
N LEU A 502 1.88 -17.04 -23.09
CA LEU A 502 0.52 -16.65 -22.68
C LEU A 502 0.34 -15.12 -22.73
N ARG A 503 1.33 -14.39 -22.20
CA ARG A 503 1.34 -12.92 -22.15
C ARG A 503 2.13 -12.25 -23.28
N SER A 504 2.57 -13.00 -24.29
CA SER A 504 3.27 -12.41 -25.45
C SER A 504 2.31 -11.56 -26.29
N GLY A 505 2.42 -10.24 -26.17
CA GLY A 505 1.51 -9.29 -26.80
C GLY A 505 0.25 -9.05 -25.97
N SER A 506 0.02 -7.79 -25.62
CA SER A 506 -1.06 -7.37 -24.74
C SER A 506 -2.47 -7.73 -25.24
N LEU A 507 -2.71 -7.63 -26.54
CA LEU A 507 -4.02 -7.87 -27.16
C LEU A 507 -4.33 -9.36 -27.38
N LEU A 508 -3.35 -10.26 -27.21
CA LEU A 508 -3.51 -11.68 -27.51
C LEU A 508 -3.79 -12.53 -26.27
N GLN A 509 -3.80 -11.93 -25.08
CA GLN A 509 -3.88 -12.65 -23.80
C GLN A 509 -5.11 -13.56 -23.73
N TRP A 510 -6.31 -13.07 -24.04
CA TRP A 510 -7.54 -13.89 -24.00
C TRP A 510 -7.56 -15.00 -25.04
N MET A 511 -7.05 -14.73 -26.24
CA MET A 511 -6.91 -15.77 -27.28
C MET A 511 -5.92 -16.85 -26.87
N ASN A 512 -4.81 -16.47 -26.23
CA ASN A 512 -3.84 -17.41 -25.68
C ASN A 512 -4.45 -18.21 -24.51
N ILE A 513 -5.19 -17.57 -23.60
CA ILE A 513 -5.92 -18.27 -22.52
C ILE A 513 -6.85 -19.34 -23.09
N LEU A 514 -7.68 -18.98 -24.07
CA LEU A 514 -8.59 -19.92 -24.72
C LEU A 514 -7.84 -21.08 -25.39
N ARG A 515 -6.73 -20.78 -26.08
CA ARG A 515 -5.88 -21.79 -26.71
C ARG A 515 -5.30 -22.76 -25.67
N GLU A 516 -4.76 -22.25 -24.56
CA GLU A 516 -4.14 -23.09 -23.53
C GLU A 516 -5.18 -23.92 -22.76
N LEU A 517 -6.38 -23.37 -22.52
CA LEU A 517 -7.51 -24.13 -21.98
C LEU A 517 -7.83 -25.32 -22.89
N ARG A 518 -7.86 -25.13 -24.21
CA ARG A 518 -8.10 -26.25 -25.13
C ARG A 518 -6.94 -27.23 -25.23
N ALA A 519 -5.70 -26.71 -25.26
CA ALA A 519 -4.49 -27.50 -25.47
C ALA A 519 -4.11 -28.35 -24.24
N ARG A 520 -4.48 -27.90 -23.02
CA ARG A 520 -4.13 -28.54 -21.75
C ARG A 520 -2.62 -28.73 -21.57
N THR A 521 -1.82 -27.82 -22.13
CA THR A 521 -0.35 -27.86 -22.05
C THR A 521 0.16 -27.34 -20.71
N LEU A 522 -0.56 -26.38 -20.10
CA LEU A 522 -0.23 -25.84 -18.79
C LEU A 522 -0.78 -26.72 -17.67
N THR A 523 0.02 -26.93 -16.61
CA THR A 523 -0.41 -27.56 -15.37
C THR A 523 -1.26 -26.60 -14.55
N PHE A 524 -2.58 -26.56 -14.81
CA PHE A 524 -3.51 -25.62 -14.17
C PHE A 524 -3.64 -25.72 -12.65
N ARG A 525 -3.27 -26.86 -12.07
CA ARG A 525 -3.20 -27.02 -10.60
C ARG A 525 -2.00 -26.32 -9.96
N ASP A 526 -1.01 -25.92 -10.76
CA ASP A 526 0.19 -25.25 -10.26
C ASP A 526 -0.12 -23.77 -9.93
N PRO A 527 0.23 -23.29 -8.72
CA PRO A 527 -0.01 -21.90 -8.35
C PRO A 527 0.66 -20.88 -9.28
N ALA A 528 1.82 -21.17 -9.88
CA ALA A 528 2.47 -20.24 -10.82
C ALA A 528 1.63 -20.03 -12.08
N VAL A 529 1.03 -21.10 -12.60
CA VAL A 529 0.12 -21.03 -13.76
C VAL A 529 -1.17 -20.28 -13.40
N TYR A 530 -1.70 -20.51 -12.20
CA TYR A 530 -2.85 -19.77 -11.69
C TYR A 530 -2.57 -18.26 -11.64
N LEU A 531 -1.46 -17.84 -11.03
CA LEU A 531 -1.07 -16.43 -10.92
C LEU A 531 -0.82 -15.78 -12.28
N LEU A 532 -0.23 -16.52 -13.24
CA LEU A 532 -0.06 -16.04 -14.61
C LEU A 532 -1.42 -15.72 -15.27
N LEU A 533 -2.42 -16.60 -15.09
CA LEU A 533 -3.77 -16.41 -15.61
C LEU A 533 -4.52 -15.29 -14.91
N LEU A 534 -4.36 -15.14 -13.59
CA LEU A 534 -4.90 -14.01 -12.85
C LEU A 534 -4.31 -12.69 -13.35
N GLN A 535 -2.98 -12.59 -13.43
CA GLN A 535 -2.31 -11.39 -13.95
C GLN A 535 -2.82 -11.05 -15.36
N ALA A 536 -2.89 -12.03 -16.26
CA ALA A 536 -3.34 -11.81 -17.64
C ALA A 536 -4.82 -11.40 -17.74
N SER A 537 -5.67 -11.88 -16.83
CA SER A 537 -7.12 -11.62 -16.88
C SER A 537 -7.55 -10.36 -16.12
N TRP A 538 -6.80 -9.94 -15.11
CA TRP A 538 -7.16 -8.85 -14.21
C TRP A 538 -6.35 -7.56 -14.40
N GLU A 539 -5.14 -7.63 -14.96
CA GLU A 539 -4.37 -6.43 -15.29
C GLU A 539 -5.15 -5.59 -16.30
N VAL A 540 -5.46 -4.35 -15.93
CA VAL A 540 -6.42 -3.50 -16.65
C VAL A 540 -5.95 -3.16 -18.07
N GLY A 541 -4.65 -2.90 -18.24
CA GLY A 541 -4.07 -2.48 -19.51
C GLY A 541 -4.45 -1.05 -19.94
N GLU A 542 -3.93 -0.68 -21.10
CA GLU A 542 -4.10 0.66 -21.67
C GLU A 542 -5.57 0.99 -21.99
N LEU A 543 -5.99 2.21 -21.65
CA LEU A 543 -7.28 2.76 -22.11
C LEU A 543 -7.12 3.40 -23.49
N SER A 544 -7.91 2.92 -24.46
CA SER A 544 -7.93 3.52 -25.81
C SER A 544 -8.46 4.95 -25.79
N ALA A 545 -8.15 5.72 -26.85
CA ALA A 545 -8.64 7.10 -27.00
C ALA A 545 -10.18 7.19 -26.98
N ASP A 546 -10.86 6.13 -27.45
CA ASP A 546 -12.32 6.02 -27.48
C ASP A 546 -12.92 5.56 -26.13
N GLY A 547 -12.08 5.31 -25.12
CA GLY A 547 -12.50 4.94 -23.78
C GLY A 547 -12.83 3.45 -23.61
N PHE A 548 -12.28 2.59 -24.47
CA PHE A 548 -12.42 1.13 -24.39
C PHE A 548 -11.16 0.46 -23.86
N ARG A 549 -11.33 -0.71 -23.23
CA ARG A 549 -10.25 -1.54 -22.67
C ARG A 549 -9.83 -2.57 -23.70
N VAL A 550 -8.95 -2.16 -24.62
CA VAL A 550 -8.57 -2.97 -25.79
C VAL A 550 -7.96 -4.34 -25.45
N TRP A 551 -7.41 -4.52 -24.24
CA TRP A 551 -6.90 -5.83 -23.79
C TRP A 551 -8.01 -6.84 -23.48
N HIS A 552 -9.25 -6.39 -23.32
CA HIS A 552 -10.39 -7.18 -22.85
C HIS A 552 -11.58 -7.16 -23.83
N ASP A 553 -11.44 -6.55 -25.00
CA ASP A 553 -12.55 -6.41 -25.96
C ASP A 553 -13.10 -7.77 -26.43
N GLU A 554 -12.25 -8.81 -26.50
CA GLU A 554 -12.64 -10.19 -26.79
C GLU A 554 -13.75 -10.71 -25.86
N LEU A 555 -13.77 -10.30 -24.59
CA LEU A 555 -14.80 -10.73 -23.63
C LEU A 555 -16.20 -10.22 -23.98
N ARG A 556 -16.30 -9.17 -24.79
CA ARG A 556 -17.57 -8.61 -25.26
C ARG A 556 -18.10 -9.31 -26.50
N VAL A 557 -17.26 -10.11 -27.16
CA VAL A 557 -17.63 -10.86 -28.36
C VAL A 557 -18.37 -12.13 -27.94
N SER A 558 -19.65 -12.23 -28.30
CA SER A 558 -20.52 -13.34 -27.91
C SER A 558 -19.94 -14.70 -28.29
N ASP A 559 -19.47 -14.88 -29.53
CA ASP A 559 -18.87 -16.15 -29.98
C ASP A 559 -17.63 -16.55 -29.16
N PHE A 560 -16.80 -15.58 -28.77
CA PHE A 560 -15.65 -15.83 -27.90
C PHE A 560 -16.10 -16.24 -26.50
N GLY A 561 -17.07 -15.52 -25.92
CA GLY A 561 -17.63 -15.85 -24.61
C GLY A 561 -18.19 -17.27 -24.54
N HIS A 562 -18.91 -17.71 -25.58
CA HIS A 562 -19.38 -19.09 -25.70
C HIS A 562 -18.23 -20.09 -25.78
N ALA A 563 -17.25 -19.85 -26.65
CA ALA A 563 -16.09 -20.74 -26.78
C ALA A 563 -15.30 -20.86 -25.47
N LEU A 564 -15.09 -19.76 -24.76
CA LEU A 564 -14.43 -19.75 -23.46
C LEU A 564 -15.21 -20.56 -22.42
N LEU A 565 -16.52 -20.37 -22.34
CA LEU A 565 -17.37 -21.13 -21.41
C LEU A 565 -17.37 -22.64 -21.72
N ASP A 566 -17.36 -23.03 -22.98
CA ASP A 566 -17.31 -24.44 -23.37
C ASP A 566 -15.99 -25.11 -22.96
N GLU A 567 -14.85 -24.45 -23.19
CA GLU A 567 -13.54 -24.97 -22.78
C GLU A 567 -13.37 -25.02 -21.25
N LEU A 568 -13.95 -24.06 -20.52
CA LEU A 568 -13.98 -24.04 -19.05
C LEU A 568 -14.90 -25.11 -18.48
N LYS A 569 -16.10 -25.31 -19.05
CA LYS A 569 -17.01 -26.42 -18.69
C LYS A 569 -16.33 -27.78 -18.91
N SER A 570 -15.66 -27.94 -20.05
CA SER A 570 -14.89 -29.15 -20.35
C SER A 570 -13.79 -29.40 -19.32
N LEU A 571 -13.05 -28.35 -18.92
CA LEU A 571 -12.01 -28.44 -17.89
C LEU A 571 -12.61 -28.89 -16.57
N LYS A 572 -13.67 -28.21 -16.12
CA LYS A 572 -14.38 -28.52 -14.87
C LYS A 572 -14.76 -29.99 -14.80
N VAL A 573 -15.39 -30.52 -15.87
CA VAL A 573 -15.82 -31.93 -15.92
C VAL A 573 -14.63 -32.89 -15.82
N SER A 574 -13.50 -32.54 -16.45
CA SER A 574 -12.31 -33.39 -16.40
C SER A 574 -11.65 -33.48 -15.02
N VAL A 575 -11.85 -32.47 -14.15
CA VAL A 575 -11.19 -32.38 -12.84
C VAL A 575 -12.13 -32.59 -11.64
N GLU A 576 -13.45 -32.56 -11.84
CA GLU A 576 -14.46 -32.65 -10.76
C GLU A 576 -14.34 -33.90 -9.88
N ALA A 577 -13.77 -34.98 -10.38
CA ALA A 577 -13.55 -36.21 -9.61
C ALA A 577 -12.31 -36.17 -8.68
N ASN A 578 -11.47 -35.12 -8.77
CA ASN A 578 -10.20 -35.03 -8.06
C ASN A 578 -10.11 -33.72 -7.25
N TRP A 579 -10.32 -33.79 -5.94
CA TRP A 579 -10.23 -32.62 -5.06
C TRP A 579 -8.82 -32.01 -4.96
N LEU A 580 -7.77 -32.66 -5.48
CA LEU A 580 -6.44 -32.05 -5.63
C LEU A 580 -6.42 -30.94 -6.69
N GLU A 581 -7.45 -30.84 -7.53
CA GLU A 581 -7.59 -29.84 -8.59
C GLU A 581 -8.29 -28.56 -8.12
N GLY A 582 -8.19 -28.25 -6.82
CA GLY A 582 -8.77 -27.04 -6.23
C GLY A 582 -8.31 -25.75 -6.91
N VAL A 583 -7.01 -25.61 -7.17
CA VAL A 583 -6.43 -24.45 -7.87
C VAL A 583 -7.03 -24.31 -9.28
N THR A 584 -7.26 -25.42 -9.97
CA THR A 584 -7.94 -25.44 -11.27
C THR A 584 -9.37 -24.90 -11.18
N MET A 585 -10.14 -25.29 -10.14
CA MET A 585 -11.49 -24.74 -9.90
C MET A 585 -11.48 -23.25 -9.52
N ALA A 586 -10.46 -22.82 -8.76
CA ALA A 586 -10.25 -21.42 -8.42
C ALA A 586 -10.00 -20.58 -9.69
N MET A 587 -9.15 -21.08 -10.58
CA MET A 587 -8.87 -20.48 -11.89
C MET A 587 -10.12 -20.37 -12.77
N ILE A 588 -10.91 -21.45 -12.87
CA ILE A 588 -12.18 -21.42 -13.60
C ILE A 588 -13.09 -20.33 -13.01
N SER A 589 -13.24 -20.29 -11.69
CA SER A 589 -14.07 -19.28 -11.01
C SER A 589 -13.61 -17.86 -11.30
N ALA A 590 -12.30 -17.60 -11.23
CA ALA A 590 -11.70 -16.29 -11.49
C ALA A 590 -11.95 -15.81 -12.94
N LEU A 591 -11.74 -16.69 -13.93
CA LEU A 591 -11.96 -16.37 -15.35
C LEU A 591 -13.46 -16.15 -15.66
N VAL A 592 -14.35 -16.96 -15.07
CA VAL A 592 -15.80 -16.79 -15.25
C VAL A 592 -16.29 -15.49 -14.59
N SER A 593 -15.82 -15.16 -13.39
CA SER A 593 -16.11 -13.88 -12.72
C SER A 593 -15.64 -12.69 -13.55
N ARG A 594 -14.48 -12.82 -14.21
CA ARG A 594 -13.96 -11.77 -15.09
C ARG A 594 -14.79 -11.61 -16.36
N LEU A 595 -15.23 -12.71 -16.98
CA LEU A 595 -16.16 -12.70 -18.10
C LEU A 595 -17.50 -12.06 -17.71
N LEU A 596 -18.07 -12.43 -16.55
CA LEU A 596 -19.29 -11.81 -16.02
C LEU A 596 -19.19 -10.30 -15.83
N SER A 597 -17.99 -9.80 -15.52
CA SER A 597 -17.74 -8.37 -15.34
C SER A 597 -17.63 -7.59 -16.65
N SER A 598 -17.54 -8.28 -17.81
CA SER A 598 -17.26 -7.66 -19.11
C SER A 598 -18.25 -8.04 -20.22
N ALA A 599 -18.97 -9.14 -20.08
CA ALA A 599 -19.89 -9.65 -21.09
C ALA A 599 -21.14 -8.77 -21.21
N ASP A 600 -21.55 -8.47 -22.45
CA ASP A 600 -22.79 -7.75 -22.76
C ASP A 600 -23.93 -8.70 -23.16
N ASP A 601 -23.61 -9.94 -23.55
CA ASP A 601 -24.57 -10.94 -24.05
C ASP A 601 -25.27 -11.68 -22.91
N SER A 602 -26.61 -11.62 -22.88
CA SER A 602 -27.41 -12.24 -21.82
C SER A 602 -27.29 -13.76 -21.75
N ASN A 603 -27.07 -14.44 -22.88
CA ASN A 603 -26.91 -15.89 -22.92
C ASN A 603 -25.54 -16.29 -22.36
N VAL A 604 -24.49 -15.54 -22.70
CA VAL A 604 -23.16 -15.72 -22.11
C VAL A 604 -23.23 -15.53 -20.59
N ILE A 605 -23.85 -14.44 -20.12
CA ILE A 605 -24.03 -14.15 -18.69
C ILE A 605 -24.77 -15.29 -17.97
N GLN A 606 -25.88 -15.76 -18.53
CA GLN A 606 -26.66 -16.86 -17.95
C GLN A 606 -25.84 -18.15 -17.85
N GLN A 607 -25.11 -18.50 -18.92
CA GLN A 607 -24.24 -19.69 -18.92
C GLN A 607 -23.06 -19.55 -17.96
N SER A 608 -22.53 -18.34 -17.76
CA SER A 608 -21.54 -18.06 -16.74
C SER A 608 -22.11 -18.30 -15.34
N HIS A 609 -23.33 -17.84 -15.02
CA HIS A 609 -23.97 -18.13 -13.73
C HIS A 609 -24.21 -19.63 -13.52
N GLU A 610 -24.57 -20.37 -14.57
CA GLU A 610 -24.70 -21.83 -14.52
C GLU A 610 -23.37 -22.53 -14.24
N LEU A 611 -22.29 -22.11 -14.90
CA LEU A 611 -20.97 -22.65 -14.66
C LEU A 611 -20.47 -22.33 -13.24
N MET A 612 -20.69 -21.10 -12.73
CA MET A 612 -20.33 -20.74 -11.35
C MET A 612 -21.05 -21.64 -10.31
N ARG A 613 -22.35 -21.90 -10.52
CA ARG A 613 -23.10 -22.84 -9.67
C ARG A 613 -22.57 -24.27 -9.78
N ALA A 614 -22.21 -24.72 -10.99
CA ALA A 614 -21.65 -26.05 -11.19
C ALA A 614 -20.28 -26.21 -10.51
N VAL A 615 -19.42 -25.18 -10.53
CA VAL A 615 -18.15 -25.17 -9.79
C VAL A 615 -18.42 -25.22 -8.29
N ARG A 616 -19.31 -24.36 -7.79
CA ARG A 616 -19.71 -24.32 -6.38
C ARG A 616 -20.15 -25.68 -5.86
N HIS A 617 -21.04 -26.37 -6.56
CA HIS A 617 -21.52 -27.68 -6.12
C HIS A 617 -20.40 -28.73 -6.10
N ALA A 618 -19.50 -28.72 -7.09
CA ALA A 618 -18.35 -29.61 -7.11
C ALA A 618 -17.40 -29.36 -5.93
N THR A 619 -17.05 -28.09 -5.68
CA THR A 619 -16.15 -27.71 -4.59
C THR A 619 -16.80 -27.93 -3.22
N PHE A 620 -18.11 -27.70 -3.08
CA PHE A 620 -18.82 -27.96 -1.84
C PHE A 620 -18.89 -29.46 -1.53
N LYS A 621 -19.09 -30.30 -2.53
CA LYS A 621 -18.99 -31.75 -2.37
C LYS A 621 -17.61 -32.16 -1.85
N TRP A 622 -16.53 -31.58 -2.38
CA TRP A 622 -15.18 -31.84 -1.87
C TRP A 622 -15.01 -31.38 -0.41
N VAL A 623 -15.59 -30.23 -0.04
CA VAL A 623 -15.61 -29.76 1.36
C VAL A 623 -16.29 -30.78 2.28
N GLN A 624 -17.44 -31.33 1.86
CA GLN A 624 -18.14 -32.36 2.63
C GLN A 624 -17.30 -33.64 2.78
N GLU A 625 -16.73 -34.14 1.67
CA GLU A 625 -15.88 -35.34 1.66
C GLU A 625 -14.64 -35.17 2.54
N LEU A 626 -13.96 -34.02 2.45
CA LEU A 626 -12.79 -33.68 3.27
C LEU A 626 -13.16 -33.53 4.75
N SER A 627 -14.31 -32.92 5.07
CA SER A 627 -14.80 -32.81 6.44
C SER A 627 -15.09 -34.18 7.05
N GLU A 628 -15.71 -35.08 6.29
CA GLU A 628 -15.96 -36.46 6.76
C GLU A 628 -14.65 -37.25 6.94
N ALA A 629 -13.68 -37.07 6.04
CA ALA A 629 -12.37 -37.70 6.15
C ALA A 629 -11.63 -37.22 7.40
N LEU A 630 -11.64 -35.91 7.66
CA LEU A 630 -11.02 -35.30 8.83
C LEU A 630 -11.60 -35.85 10.14
N GLN A 631 -12.91 -36.07 10.22
CA GLN A 631 -13.57 -36.66 11.40
C GLN A 631 -13.17 -38.13 11.65
N LYS A 632 -12.76 -38.86 10.61
CA LYS A 632 -12.39 -40.29 10.68
C LYS A 632 -10.89 -40.49 10.94
N THR A 633 -10.05 -39.47 10.70
CA THR A 633 -8.60 -39.56 10.86
C THR A 633 -8.20 -39.55 12.33
N THR A 634 -7.43 -40.55 12.75
CA THR A 634 -6.85 -40.67 14.11
C THR A 634 -5.39 -40.21 14.21
N ASP A 635 -4.75 -39.90 13.07
CA ASP A 635 -3.37 -39.41 12.99
C ASP A 635 -3.32 -37.87 12.95
N GLU A 636 -2.56 -37.28 13.87
CA GLU A 636 -2.42 -35.82 14.01
C GLU A 636 -1.76 -35.18 12.78
N SER A 637 -0.76 -35.83 12.17
CA SER A 637 -0.04 -35.24 11.02
C SER A 637 -0.90 -35.17 9.75
N SER A 638 -1.64 -36.24 9.47
CA SER A 638 -2.64 -36.27 8.40
C SER A 638 -3.78 -35.29 8.67
N SER A 639 -4.13 -35.05 9.94
CA SER A 639 -5.20 -34.11 10.33
C SER A 639 -4.91 -32.68 9.86
N ASP A 640 -3.68 -32.21 9.99
CA ASP A 640 -3.34 -30.82 9.64
C ASP A 640 -3.33 -30.58 8.11
N GLU A 641 -2.88 -31.56 7.32
CA GLU A 641 -2.98 -31.48 5.86
C GLU A 641 -4.45 -31.47 5.40
N PHE A 642 -5.31 -32.31 6.00
CA PHE A 642 -6.74 -32.31 5.70
C PHE A 642 -7.41 -30.99 6.09
N LYS A 643 -7.06 -30.39 7.24
CA LYS A 643 -7.58 -29.06 7.64
C LYS A 643 -7.19 -27.98 6.64
N ALA A 644 -5.93 -27.93 6.22
CA ALA A 644 -5.45 -26.95 5.24
C ALA A 644 -6.22 -27.08 3.92
N ARG A 645 -6.41 -28.31 3.42
CA ARG A 645 -7.15 -28.58 2.19
C ARG A 645 -8.64 -28.26 2.32
N LEU A 646 -9.25 -28.60 3.45
CA LEU A 646 -10.64 -28.28 3.74
C LEU A 646 -10.86 -26.77 3.74
N ARG A 647 -9.95 -26.00 4.37
CA ARG A 647 -9.94 -24.53 4.34
C ARG A 647 -9.85 -24.02 2.90
N ASP A 648 -8.91 -24.51 2.11
CA ASP A 648 -8.69 -24.03 0.74
C ASP A 648 -9.90 -24.33 -0.16
N MET A 649 -10.48 -25.54 -0.08
CA MET A 649 -11.68 -25.90 -0.85
C MET A 649 -12.90 -25.08 -0.43
N ALA A 650 -13.05 -24.80 0.87
CA ALA A 650 -14.11 -23.95 1.38
C ALA A 650 -13.95 -22.50 0.91
N ALA A 651 -12.72 -21.98 0.86
CA ALA A 651 -12.41 -20.66 0.32
C ALA A 651 -12.71 -20.57 -1.18
N ILE A 652 -12.36 -21.58 -1.97
CA ILE A 652 -12.67 -21.65 -3.41
C ILE A 652 -14.17 -21.75 -3.65
N CYS A 653 -14.88 -22.59 -2.88
CA CYS A 653 -16.33 -22.67 -2.96
C CYS A 653 -16.98 -21.30 -2.66
N ARG A 654 -16.47 -20.61 -1.63
CA ARG A 654 -16.91 -19.26 -1.26
C ARG A 654 -16.58 -18.20 -2.31
N SER A 655 -15.46 -18.31 -3.01
CA SER A 655 -15.09 -17.35 -4.07
C SER A 655 -16.05 -17.38 -5.26
N THR A 656 -16.85 -18.45 -5.42
CA THR A 656 -17.92 -18.50 -6.43
C THR A 656 -19.03 -17.45 -6.23
N TYR A 657 -19.06 -16.80 -5.08
CA TYR A 657 -19.98 -15.69 -4.80
C TYR A 657 -19.35 -14.32 -5.09
N ASP A 658 -18.05 -14.24 -5.38
CA ASP A 658 -17.36 -12.96 -5.55
C ASP A 658 -17.47 -12.42 -6.99
N VAL A 659 -18.70 -12.03 -7.37
CA VAL A 659 -19.07 -11.59 -8.73
C VAL A 659 -19.62 -10.16 -8.80
N GLY A 660 -19.59 -9.44 -7.67
CA GLY A 660 -20.14 -8.09 -7.54
C GLY A 660 -21.67 -8.04 -7.36
N PRO A 661 -22.22 -6.85 -7.05
CA PRO A 661 -23.62 -6.68 -6.65
C PRO A 661 -24.63 -6.98 -7.77
N ASP A 662 -24.25 -6.77 -9.03
CA ASP A 662 -25.15 -6.99 -10.17
C ASP A 662 -25.39 -8.49 -10.44
N ASN A 663 -24.41 -9.33 -10.13
CA ASN A 663 -24.45 -10.77 -10.39
C ASN A 663 -24.78 -11.61 -9.15
N ILE A 664 -24.55 -11.10 -7.93
CA ILE A 664 -24.72 -11.89 -6.70
C ILE A 664 -26.15 -12.39 -6.52
N ASN A 665 -27.16 -11.60 -6.91
CA ASN A 665 -28.56 -11.98 -6.78
C ASN A 665 -28.92 -13.20 -7.65
N ALA A 666 -28.25 -13.38 -8.79
CA ALA A 666 -28.42 -14.57 -9.64
C ALA A 666 -27.78 -15.83 -9.04
N LEU A 667 -26.81 -15.65 -8.14
CA LEU A 667 -26.05 -16.72 -7.51
C LEU A 667 -26.53 -17.08 -6.10
N LEU A 668 -27.30 -16.21 -5.45
CA LEU A 668 -27.96 -16.42 -4.15
C LEU A 668 -29.48 -16.48 -4.30
N GLN A 669 -29.99 -17.46 -5.05
CA GLN A 669 -31.42 -17.59 -5.33
C GLN A 669 -32.15 -18.51 -4.35
N SER A 670 -31.45 -19.48 -3.75
CA SER A 670 -32.05 -20.51 -2.90
C SER A 670 -31.55 -20.46 -1.46
N SER A 671 -32.31 -21.01 -0.53
CA SER A 671 -31.86 -21.23 0.85
C SER A 671 -30.63 -22.13 0.92
N HIS A 672 -30.48 -23.04 -0.04
CA HIS A 672 -29.32 -23.92 -0.14
C HIS A 672 -28.05 -23.17 -0.55
N ASP A 673 -28.13 -22.16 -1.42
CA ASP A 673 -26.97 -21.31 -1.73
C ASP A 673 -26.48 -20.57 -0.46
N LEU A 674 -27.41 -20.04 0.33
CA LEU A 674 -27.07 -19.39 1.60
C LEU A 674 -26.46 -20.37 2.60
N GLU A 675 -26.99 -21.59 2.69
CA GLU A 675 -26.43 -22.68 3.51
C GLU A 675 -24.99 -22.99 3.11
N ILE A 676 -24.69 -23.17 1.82
CA ILE A 676 -23.33 -23.41 1.31
C ILE A 676 -22.41 -22.24 1.68
N LEU A 677 -22.85 -20.99 1.45
CA LEU A 677 -22.06 -19.81 1.75
C LEU A 677 -21.73 -19.71 3.25
N ALA A 678 -22.73 -19.94 4.12
CA ALA A 678 -22.55 -19.91 5.56
C ALA A 678 -21.63 -21.05 6.03
N TYR A 679 -21.88 -22.28 5.56
CA TYR A 679 -21.07 -23.44 5.88
C TYR A 679 -19.61 -23.21 5.51
N CYS A 680 -19.32 -22.85 4.26
CA CYS A 680 -17.95 -22.60 3.82
C CYS A 680 -17.30 -21.43 4.57
N SER A 681 -18.06 -20.38 4.93
CA SER A 681 -17.52 -19.25 5.71
C SER A 681 -17.11 -19.69 7.12
N VAL A 682 -17.92 -20.51 7.78
CA VAL A 682 -17.59 -21.09 9.09
C VAL A 682 -16.40 -22.05 8.97
N THR A 683 -16.40 -22.93 7.97
CA THR A 683 -15.31 -23.87 7.73
C THR A 683 -13.98 -23.16 7.52
N VAL A 684 -13.95 -22.08 6.74
CA VAL A 684 -12.72 -21.28 6.59
C VAL A 684 -12.28 -20.72 7.94
N ARG A 685 -13.18 -20.07 8.68
CA ARG A 685 -12.86 -19.48 9.99
C ARG A 685 -12.32 -20.50 10.99
N ASP A 686 -12.95 -21.67 11.08
CA ASP A 686 -12.59 -22.70 12.06
C ASP A 686 -11.28 -23.44 11.72
N ASN A 687 -10.80 -23.33 10.47
CA ASN A 687 -9.59 -23.99 9.99
C ASN A 687 -8.49 -23.02 9.54
N VAL A 688 -8.63 -21.72 9.83
CA VAL A 688 -7.53 -20.75 9.70
C VAL A 688 -6.61 -20.91 10.93
N PRO A 689 -5.28 -21.00 10.74
CA PRO A 689 -4.31 -21.24 11.82
C PRO A 689 -4.27 -20.19 12.92
#